data_AF-A0A5N8V8W4-F1
#
_entry.id   AF-A0A5N8V8W4-F1
#
_cell.length_a   1.000
_cell.length_b   1.000
_cell.length_c   1.000
_cell.angle_alpha   90.00
_cell.angle_beta   90.00
_cell.angle_gamma   90.00
#
_symmetry.space_group_name_H-M   'P 1'
#
loop_
_entity.id
_entity.type
_entity.pdbx_description
1 polymer ?
#
loop_
_entity_poly.entity_id
_entity_poly.type
_entity_poly.pdbx_seq_one_letter_code
_entity_poly.pdbx_strand_id
1 'polypeptide(L)'
;MPLPLDSALRWSCAAARRGAVVLALAGAFGTCAATVTTAQALTPERPAAASYDTASYGAAPRSASGAGHSAHGLIPSVPGQSIVTDEQRTPIAPGLNLTRFDRFGTAGWVRGQVLVADLAEDRLSVDHISSGTVTGKSRVTEQARRTGAVAAINGDYFDINDTEAPVGAAVSRTDGLVNSPTAGRNQTVAIGTDGIGRLAQVFLEGRVTVDGTRNLKLSGVNSPALAADGIGLFTDRWGPSPRTKPVHGADRVAEAWLRDGKVTDVRTSVGADPIPAGASVLIGREAGADALAALVPGEAVDVAYRPRADFGEVAVAVGGGQVLVSDGVVQHFTDGDTVTATSRTGVGFSADGRTMYLVAIDGKQTDSRGMDLNELGAFMKGLGAVDALNMDGGGSTTMAARLPGESVTGLVNSPSDGSERQVANGIGLFAAPGSGTVHGLRVLPALSADGADRVFPGLHRTVRALAHDETYAPLPVGPVRWRGADGRVSVDAREAGTALVTGRRSGRTRVVVSSGHRATGTVALTVLASAVRIAPNSTLLALNGVGGEARLTVRGYDALGDSAPLDASDVRVTGGDGVVSVRPASDATFTVRGLADGASATLHLTVGKMTADVAVTVGLAETTFADLFDAASWTSAHDRAPGGSVAPAPGHDGAPGLTLTYDFTRSTATRGQYAVPPQPIPLPGRPQAVTLWINGDGNGEWPRLQYRSGSGVTANLDGPLITWTGWRKAEFPVPTGTVHPLTFQRVRLLETSAARSYTGAVTVSDLRVEVAPDVRLPVPPKVTDPVVVTDGTVDARPLRVAVMSDAQFVARDPDSPQVQAARRTLAEIADAEPDLLVLDGDFVDEGSPADFTLARKLLDEFDARTGHSVPWHYVPGNHEVMGPGTTVNFSAEFGDTTSVFDTEGTRFITLDSSSGTLRGGGFAQLQLLHDQLAAAAADPSVSGVVVFEHHPTEDPLPDRASQLGDRKEAALVEQWLADFRARSHKSAGFVGAHAGVFSAASIDGIPYLVNGNSGKNPAGTPDGGGFTGWTMLGIDPAEGRVTDAFHVPSEDSERWLRAEVHARVDVVTLDAPDTLAVGERATASATLTQDATRTVPVAWPVSADWTGTRVDVPGGDHGHGGPVVSYDPATGVLVARRVGTAVLRVTVNGVSAEHTITVRHR
;
A
#
# COMPACT_ATOMS: atom_id res chain seq x y z
N MET A 1 59.24 -42.49 -26.03
CA MET A 1 59.72 -41.32 -25.26
C MET A 1 60.90 -40.70 -26.01
N PRO A 2 61.07 -39.37 -25.97
CA PRO A 2 60.23 -38.45 -25.24
C PRO A 2 58.99 -38.14 -26.11
N LEU A 3 57.84 -38.59 -25.62
CA LEU A 3 56.54 -38.68 -26.28
C LEU A 3 55.66 -37.47 -25.88
N PRO A 4 54.57 -37.20 -26.61
CA PRO A 4 54.02 -35.87 -26.90
C PRO A 4 52.64 -35.71 -26.20
N LEU A 5 51.76 -34.71 -26.38
CA LEU A 5 51.11 -34.22 -27.59
C LEU A 5 50.34 -32.92 -27.30
N ASP A 6 50.68 -31.91 -28.07
CA ASP A 6 49.83 -30.83 -28.57
C ASP A 6 48.75 -31.38 -29.54
N SER A 7 47.71 -30.57 -29.80
CA SER A 7 46.85 -30.48 -31.02
C SER A 7 45.35 -30.39 -30.68
N ALA A 8 44.54 -29.59 -31.37
CA ALA A 8 44.72 -28.99 -32.68
C ALA A 8 44.01 -27.63 -32.80
N LEU A 9 44.75 -26.71 -33.42
CA LEU A 9 44.27 -25.53 -34.13
C LEU A 9 44.46 -25.80 -35.63
N ARG A 10 43.92 -24.87 -36.44
CA ARG A 10 44.19 -24.56 -37.87
C ARG A 10 43.05 -25.05 -38.78
N TRP A 11 42.61 -24.25 -39.75
CA TRP A 11 43.45 -23.56 -40.74
C TRP A 11 42.92 -22.18 -41.20
N SER A 12 43.85 -21.22 -41.19
CA SER A 12 44.24 -20.26 -42.25
C SER A 12 43.75 -20.57 -43.68
N CYS A 13 43.61 -19.66 -44.66
CA CYS A 13 44.09 -18.30 -44.91
C CYS A 13 43.41 -17.76 -46.18
N ALA A 14 43.62 -16.46 -46.44
CA ALA A 14 43.80 -15.80 -47.74
C ALA A 14 42.65 -14.90 -48.27
N ALA A 15 43.09 -13.68 -48.54
CA ALA A 15 42.38 -12.52 -49.04
C ALA A 15 42.11 -12.56 -50.56
N ALA A 16 41.12 -11.79 -51.03
CA ALA A 16 41.32 -10.61 -51.88
C ALA A 16 40.13 -10.29 -52.81
N ARG A 17 39.77 -9.00 -52.80
CA ARG A 17 39.34 -8.13 -53.94
C ARG A 17 37.90 -8.14 -54.48
N ARG A 18 37.27 -6.97 -54.24
CA ARG A 18 36.71 -5.94 -55.16
C ARG A 18 35.45 -6.24 -56.00
N GLY A 19 34.47 -5.33 -55.85
CA GLY A 19 33.38 -5.00 -56.78
C GLY A 19 32.07 -4.81 -56.01
N ALA A 20 31.71 -3.60 -55.54
CA ALA A 20 30.92 -2.56 -56.24
C ALA A 20 29.55 -3.09 -56.72
N VAL A 21 28.38 -2.45 -56.54
CA VAL A 21 27.88 -1.16 -56.04
C VAL A 21 26.33 -1.24 -56.19
N VAL A 22 25.55 -0.43 -55.42
CA VAL A 22 24.11 -0.03 -55.67
C VAL A 22 23.05 -1.11 -55.35
N LEU A 23 21.92 -0.88 -54.66
CA LEU A 23 21.16 0.31 -54.24
C LEU A 23 20.13 -0.10 -53.15
N ALA A 24 19.75 0.85 -52.27
CA ALA A 24 18.39 1.13 -51.72
C ALA A 24 17.59 0.00 -51.01
N LEU A 25 16.82 0.21 -49.95
CA LEU A 25 16.35 1.38 -49.18
C LEU A 25 15.66 0.78 -47.92
N ALA A 26 15.69 1.54 -46.81
CA ALA A 26 14.76 1.61 -45.66
C ALA A 26 13.80 0.44 -45.38
N GLY A 27 13.60 -0.03 -44.15
CA GLY A 27 13.77 0.57 -42.83
C GLY A 27 12.70 -0.05 -41.91
N ALA A 28 13.05 -0.26 -40.64
CA ALA A 28 12.21 -0.54 -39.45
C ALA A 28 12.78 -1.71 -38.63
N PHE A 29 13.79 -1.41 -37.79
CA PHE A 29 14.06 -2.18 -36.59
C PHE A 29 14.06 -1.19 -35.43
N GLY A 30 12.98 -1.22 -34.64
CA GLY A 30 12.82 -0.49 -33.40
C GLY A 30 12.36 -1.47 -32.33
N THR A 31 13.31 -1.88 -31.50
CA THR A 31 13.19 -2.08 -30.04
C THR A 31 12.12 -3.05 -29.51
N CYS A 32 12.58 -4.25 -29.19
CA CYS A 32 12.10 -5.01 -28.03
C CYS A 32 12.69 -4.42 -26.76
N ALA A 33 11.85 -4.08 -25.77
CA ALA A 33 12.01 -4.35 -24.34
C ALA A 33 11.17 -3.36 -23.51
N ALA A 34 9.96 -3.78 -23.13
CA ALA A 34 9.23 -3.20 -22.01
C ALA A 34 8.27 -4.28 -21.48
N THR A 35 8.78 -5.19 -20.66
CA THR A 35 7.95 -6.00 -19.77
C THR A 35 7.60 -5.13 -18.57
N VAL A 36 6.50 -4.38 -18.67
CA VAL A 36 5.87 -3.71 -17.52
C VAL A 36 4.92 -4.71 -16.88
N THR A 37 5.30 -5.24 -15.73
CA THR A 37 4.40 -5.95 -14.82
C THR A 37 3.39 -4.95 -14.27
N THR A 38 2.14 -5.03 -14.72
CA THR A 38 1.01 -4.30 -14.15
C THR A 38 0.67 -4.86 -12.77
N ALA A 39 1.25 -4.26 -11.72
CA ALA A 39 0.78 -4.44 -10.36
C ALA A 39 -0.56 -3.69 -10.21
N GLN A 40 -1.60 -4.40 -9.78
CA GLN A 40 -2.88 -3.79 -9.45
C GLN A 40 -2.69 -2.89 -8.23
N ALA A 41 -2.97 -1.59 -8.38
CA ALA A 41 -3.03 -0.63 -7.30
C ALA A 41 -4.25 -0.94 -6.41
N LEU A 42 -4.05 -1.79 -5.41
CA LEU A 42 -4.83 -1.71 -4.17
C LEU A 42 -4.33 -0.46 -3.45
N THR A 43 -5.20 0.52 -3.23
CA THR A 43 -4.92 1.60 -2.28
C THR A 43 -4.64 0.96 -0.92
N PRO A 44 -3.40 1.04 -0.39
CA PRO A 44 -3.15 0.61 0.97
C PRO A 44 -3.91 1.55 1.90
N GLU A 45 -4.58 1.01 2.92
CA GLU A 45 -4.91 1.81 4.10
C GLU A 45 -3.57 2.38 4.61
N ARG A 46 -3.41 3.71 4.58
CA ARG A 46 -2.32 4.38 5.30
C ARG A 46 -2.45 3.92 6.78
N PRO A 47 -1.36 3.61 7.48
CA PRO A 47 -1.43 3.42 8.92
C PRO A 47 -1.77 4.78 9.54
N ALA A 48 -2.75 4.79 10.44
CA ALA A 48 -3.15 5.99 11.17
C ALA A 48 -1.91 6.68 11.75
N ALA A 49 -1.61 7.89 11.26
CA ALA A 49 -0.60 8.76 11.84
C ALA A 49 -0.98 9.02 13.31
N ALA A 50 -0.36 8.29 14.23
CA ALA A 50 -0.61 8.44 15.64
C ALA A 50 0.05 9.74 16.11
N SER A 51 -0.74 10.57 16.79
CA SER A 51 -0.29 11.81 17.41
C SER A 51 0.92 11.55 18.31
N TYR A 52 2.03 12.21 17.98
CA TYR A 52 3.24 12.25 18.79
C TYR A 52 2.95 12.80 20.18
N ASP A 53 3.07 11.96 21.21
CA ASP A 53 3.20 12.41 22.59
C ASP A 53 4.25 11.58 23.34
N THR A 54 5.42 12.17 23.52
CA THR A 54 6.41 11.77 24.52
C THR A 54 5.98 12.32 25.88
N ALA A 55 4.86 11.85 26.42
CA ALA A 55 4.42 12.18 27.77
C ALA A 55 3.96 10.92 28.53
N SER A 56 4.95 10.25 29.11
CA SER A 56 4.92 9.65 30.44
C SER A 56 3.61 9.00 30.91
N TYR A 57 3.57 7.67 30.90
CA TYR A 57 2.71 6.93 31.82
C TYR A 57 3.01 7.36 33.27
N GLY A 58 1.96 7.76 33.98
CA GLY A 58 2.03 8.22 35.37
C GLY A 58 2.65 7.17 36.30
N ALA A 59 3.53 7.68 37.17
CA ALA A 59 4.23 7.05 38.28
C ALA A 59 3.65 5.73 38.84
N ALA A 60 4.40 4.64 38.69
CA ALA A 60 4.40 3.53 39.64
C ALA A 60 5.28 3.89 40.86
N PRO A 61 4.95 3.44 42.08
CA PRO A 61 5.72 3.78 43.28
C PRO A 61 7.11 3.13 43.28
N ARG A 62 8.09 3.88 43.78
CA ARG A 62 9.52 3.52 43.86
C ARG A 62 9.81 2.25 44.68
N SER A 63 10.45 1.27 44.06
CA SER A 63 11.61 0.45 44.51
C SER A 63 11.75 -0.74 43.53
N ALA A 64 12.89 -1.19 43.00
CA ALA A 64 14.30 -0.96 43.25
C ALA A 64 15.12 -1.14 41.95
N SER A 65 16.35 -0.62 41.97
CA SER A 65 17.42 -0.55 40.96
C SER A 65 17.58 -1.68 39.92
N GLY A 66 17.74 -1.29 38.64
CA GLY A 66 18.35 -2.09 37.58
C GLY A 66 18.52 -1.30 36.27
N ALA A 67 19.78 -1.02 35.90
CA ALA A 67 20.34 -0.56 34.62
C ALA A 67 19.55 0.44 33.73
N GLY A 68 20.09 1.67 33.64
CA GLY A 68 19.56 2.75 32.82
C GLY A 68 19.49 2.42 31.33
N HIS A 69 18.31 2.64 30.75
CA HIS A 69 18.13 2.85 29.32
C HIS A 69 17.85 4.35 29.12
N SER A 70 18.73 4.97 28.33
CA SER A 70 18.68 6.37 27.92
C SER A 70 17.38 6.73 27.21
N ALA A 71 17.14 8.03 27.05
CA ALA A 71 16.02 8.66 26.33
C ALA A 71 15.92 8.36 24.81
N HIS A 72 16.36 7.18 24.35
CA HIS A 72 16.29 6.71 22.96
C HIS A 72 15.26 5.57 22.83
N GLY A 73 14.58 5.46 21.68
CA GLY A 73 13.63 4.39 21.37
C GLY A 73 14.26 2.99 21.39
N LEU A 74 13.43 1.94 21.44
CA LEU A 74 13.89 0.53 21.46
C LEU A 74 14.50 0.13 20.11
N ILE A 75 13.98 0.68 19.02
CA ILE A 75 14.29 0.22 17.67
C ILE A 75 15.63 0.78 17.21
N PRO A 76 16.60 -0.08 16.84
CA PRO A 76 17.92 0.38 16.45
C PRO A 76 17.89 1.10 15.10
N SER A 77 18.46 2.31 15.08
CA SER A 77 18.83 3.06 13.89
C SER A 77 20.33 3.31 13.86
N VAL A 78 20.89 3.33 12.65
CA VAL A 78 22.28 3.71 12.39
C VAL A 78 22.30 5.10 11.76
N PRO A 79 22.90 6.12 12.41
CA PRO A 79 23.02 7.47 11.85
C PRO A 79 23.60 7.46 10.44
N GLY A 80 22.97 8.19 9.51
CA GLY A 80 23.37 8.24 8.11
C GLY A 80 23.04 6.99 7.28
N GLN A 81 22.43 5.96 7.87
CA GLN A 81 22.00 4.75 7.15
C GLN A 81 20.53 4.40 7.33
N SER A 82 19.91 4.82 8.44
CA SER A 82 18.50 4.57 8.71
C SER A 82 17.92 5.55 9.73
N ILE A 83 16.62 5.79 9.64
CA ILE A 83 15.79 6.57 10.56
C ILE A 83 14.56 5.75 10.96
N VAL A 84 14.17 5.84 12.22
CA VAL A 84 12.88 5.29 12.70
C VAL A 84 11.84 6.36 12.46
N THR A 85 10.84 6.05 11.64
CA THR A 85 9.79 7.02 11.25
C THR A 85 8.53 6.87 12.11
N ASP A 86 8.29 5.66 12.63
CA ASP A 86 7.22 5.38 13.59
C ASP A 86 7.69 4.32 14.61
N GLU A 87 7.34 4.52 15.88
CA GLU A 87 7.57 3.55 16.96
C GLU A 87 6.44 3.65 18.01
N GLN A 88 5.71 2.56 18.21
CA GLN A 88 4.60 2.50 19.15
C GLN A 88 4.76 1.33 20.12
N ARG A 89 4.85 1.64 21.42
CA ARG A 89 4.98 0.65 22.49
C ARG A 89 3.66 0.46 23.23
N THR A 90 3.21 -0.79 23.33
CA THR A 90 1.99 -1.21 24.02
C THR A 90 2.31 -2.32 25.03
N PRO A 91 2.00 -2.16 26.34
CA PRO A 91 2.11 -3.26 27.28
C PRO A 91 1.06 -4.34 26.98
N ILE A 92 1.44 -5.62 27.06
CA ILE A 92 0.56 -6.76 26.76
C ILE A 92 0.24 -7.58 28.01
N ALA A 93 1.22 -7.75 28.88
CA ALA A 93 1.13 -8.41 30.18
C ALA A 93 2.21 -7.84 31.10
N PRO A 94 2.18 -8.09 32.42
CA PRO A 94 3.32 -7.81 33.29
C PRO A 94 4.58 -8.48 32.72
N GLY A 95 5.68 -7.74 32.65
CA GLY A 95 6.92 -8.21 32.02
C GLY A 95 6.90 -8.31 30.49
N LEU A 96 5.79 -7.99 29.78
CA LEU A 96 5.68 -8.16 28.33
C LEU A 96 5.21 -6.88 27.62
N ASN A 97 6.03 -6.40 26.67
CA ASN A 97 5.70 -5.24 25.84
C ASN A 97 5.80 -5.56 24.35
N LEU A 98 4.85 -5.06 23.57
CA LEU A 98 4.88 -5.05 22.11
C LEU A 98 5.34 -3.68 21.62
N THR A 99 6.31 -3.64 20.73
CA THR A 99 6.71 -2.44 19.99
C THR A 99 6.46 -2.68 18.50
N ARG A 100 5.67 -1.83 17.85
CA ARG A 100 5.52 -1.80 16.39
C ARG A 100 6.32 -0.64 15.83
N PHE A 101 6.91 -0.79 14.65
CA PHE A 101 7.74 0.25 14.08
C PHE A 101 7.75 0.25 12.55
N ASP A 102 8.00 1.44 12.00
CA ASP A 102 8.46 1.64 10.64
C ASP A 102 9.87 2.28 10.67
N ARG A 103 10.78 1.71 9.90
CA ARG A 103 12.15 2.18 9.74
C ARG A 103 12.46 2.35 8.27
N PHE A 104 12.99 3.50 7.90
CA PHE A 104 13.52 3.74 6.57
C PHE A 104 15.05 3.69 6.59
N GLY A 105 15.67 3.04 5.61
CA GLY A 105 17.12 3.01 5.49
C GLY A 105 17.58 2.92 4.05
N THR A 106 18.89 2.84 3.84
CA THR A 106 19.54 2.82 2.51
C THR A 106 18.96 1.78 1.55
N ALA A 107 18.58 0.61 2.08
CA ALA A 107 17.99 -0.47 1.29
C ALA A 107 16.46 -0.39 1.14
N GLY A 108 15.79 0.58 1.79
CA GLY A 108 14.33 0.80 1.72
C GLY A 108 13.61 0.56 3.05
N TRP A 109 12.27 0.56 2.99
CA TRP A 109 11.38 0.41 4.14
C TRP A 109 11.47 -0.96 4.80
N VAL A 110 11.46 -0.94 6.13
CA VAL A 110 11.24 -2.11 6.98
C VAL A 110 10.17 -1.80 8.01
N ARG A 111 9.11 -2.60 8.01
CA ARG A 111 8.07 -2.64 9.04
C ARG A 111 8.26 -3.88 9.91
N GLY A 112 8.09 -3.74 11.22
CA GLY A 112 8.23 -4.88 12.12
C GLY A 112 7.59 -4.70 13.48
N GLN A 113 7.63 -5.79 14.24
CA GLN A 113 7.06 -5.91 15.57
C GLN A 113 8.05 -6.64 16.49
N VAL A 114 8.22 -6.13 17.70
CA VAL A 114 9.13 -6.67 18.71
C VAL A 114 8.36 -6.90 20.01
N LEU A 115 8.27 -8.14 20.46
CA LEU A 115 7.89 -8.47 21.83
C LEU A 115 9.14 -8.56 22.69
N VAL A 116 9.15 -7.83 23.81
CA VAL A 116 10.19 -7.93 24.84
C VAL A 116 9.56 -8.52 26.09
N ALA A 117 10.01 -9.71 26.46
CA ALA A 117 9.53 -10.48 27.60
C ALA A 117 10.60 -10.55 28.70
N ASP A 118 10.24 -10.17 29.92
CA ASP A 118 11.03 -10.38 31.13
C ASP A 118 10.72 -11.76 31.71
N LEU A 119 11.66 -12.69 31.56
CA LEU A 119 11.55 -14.06 32.04
C LEU A 119 11.71 -14.18 33.56
N ALA A 120 12.09 -13.10 34.26
CA ALA A 120 12.11 -13.06 35.72
C ALA A 120 10.77 -12.61 36.34
N GLU A 121 9.78 -12.22 35.54
CA GLU A 121 8.43 -11.93 36.02
C GLU A 121 7.65 -13.22 36.27
N ASP A 122 7.37 -13.53 37.53
CA ASP A 122 6.68 -14.76 37.97
C ASP A 122 5.28 -14.95 37.34
N ARG A 123 4.65 -13.86 36.87
CA ARG A 123 3.33 -13.90 36.22
C ARG A 123 3.41 -14.10 34.71
N LEU A 124 4.60 -14.19 34.13
CA LEU A 124 4.80 -14.43 32.71
C LEU A 124 5.46 -15.80 32.52
N SER A 125 4.86 -16.63 31.68
CA SER A 125 5.48 -17.90 31.28
C SER A 125 5.46 -18.05 29.77
N VAL A 126 6.35 -18.90 29.28
CA VAL A 126 6.51 -19.23 27.87
C VAL A 126 6.33 -20.73 27.73
N ASP A 127 5.67 -21.16 26.65
CA ASP A 127 5.54 -22.57 26.29
C ASP A 127 5.44 -22.77 24.77
N HIS A 128 5.65 -24.01 24.33
CA HIS A 128 5.38 -24.45 22.97
C HIS A 128 3.87 -24.46 22.70
N ILE A 129 3.47 -23.95 21.52
CA ILE A 129 2.10 -24.03 21.03
C ILE A 129 2.09 -24.69 19.64
N SER A 130 1.01 -25.39 19.30
CA SER A 130 0.83 -26.08 18.01
C SER A 130 -0.62 -26.04 17.57
N SER A 131 -1.06 -26.90 16.64
CA SER A 131 -2.49 -27.15 16.35
C SER A 131 -3.14 -28.14 17.35
N GLY A 132 -2.35 -28.80 18.20
CA GLY A 132 -2.75 -29.88 19.11
C GLY A 132 -2.17 -31.24 18.72
N THR A 133 -1.77 -31.42 17.46
CA THR A 133 -1.02 -32.57 16.97
C THR A 133 0.24 -32.12 16.23
N VAL A 134 1.20 -33.02 16.06
CA VAL A 134 2.51 -32.73 15.45
C VAL A 134 2.38 -32.47 13.94
N THR A 135 1.52 -33.21 13.25
CA THR A 135 1.29 -33.09 11.79
C THR A 135 0.09 -32.21 11.42
N GLY A 136 -0.53 -31.56 12.40
CA GLY A 136 -1.60 -30.60 12.15
C GLY A 136 -1.04 -29.19 12.00
N LYS A 137 -1.54 -28.44 11.02
CA LYS A 137 -1.26 -27.02 10.85
C LYS A 137 -2.46 -26.15 11.19
N SER A 138 -2.19 -24.99 11.78
CA SER A 138 -3.21 -23.96 12.02
C SER A 138 -2.53 -22.60 12.09
N ARG A 139 -3.32 -21.53 11.99
CA ARG A 139 -2.79 -20.16 12.12
C ARG A 139 -2.25 -19.91 13.53
N VAL A 140 -1.19 -19.12 13.68
CA VAL A 140 -0.63 -18.78 15.02
C VAL A 140 -1.69 -18.12 15.90
N THR A 141 -2.55 -17.28 15.32
CA THR A 141 -3.69 -16.69 16.05
C THR A 141 -4.65 -17.76 16.59
N GLU A 142 -4.90 -18.84 15.84
CA GLU A 142 -5.70 -19.98 16.28
C GLU A 142 -4.98 -20.80 17.37
N GLN A 143 -3.67 -21.02 17.22
CA GLN A 143 -2.86 -21.72 18.21
C GLN A 143 -2.84 -20.98 19.55
N ALA A 144 -2.67 -19.66 19.52
CA ALA A 144 -2.69 -18.80 20.70
C ALA A 144 -4.06 -18.81 21.38
N ARG A 145 -5.15 -18.68 20.61
CA ARG A 145 -6.52 -18.72 21.17
C ARG A 145 -6.86 -20.07 21.79
N ARG A 146 -6.45 -21.18 21.16
CA ARG A 146 -6.71 -22.53 21.69
C ARG A 146 -6.00 -22.78 23.01
N THR A 147 -4.78 -22.25 23.16
CA THR A 147 -3.94 -22.46 24.34
C THR A 147 -4.15 -21.40 25.42
N GLY A 148 -4.75 -20.26 25.08
CA GLY A 148 -4.93 -19.12 25.98
C GLY A 148 -3.71 -18.20 26.07
N ALA A 149 -2.77 -18.29 25.11
CA ALA A 149 -1.61 -17.42 25.05
C ALA A 149 -2.04 -15.96 24.80
N VAL A 150 -1.47 -15.03 25.58
CA VAL A 150 -1.71 -13.58 25.45
C VAL A 150 -0.88 -12.95 24.34
N ALA A 151 0.21 -13.59 23.95
CA ALA A 151 0.95 -13.29 22.75
C ALA A 151 1.57 -14.59 22.19
N ALA A 152 1.87 -14.60 20.90
CA ALA A 152 2.52 -15.73 20.25
C ALA A 152 3.29 -15.28 19.00
N ILE A 153 4.27 -16.08 18.62
CA ILE A 153 4.98 -15.94 17.34
C ILE A 153 5.13 -17.33 16.70
N ASN A 154 5.23 -17.39 15.36
CA ASN A 154 5.49 -18.65 14.67
C ASN A 154 6.83 -19.27 15.11
N GLY A 155 6.93 -20.59 15.00
CA GLY A 155 8.05 -21.36 15.51
C GLY A 155 8.97 -21.90 14.42
N ASP A 156 9.13 -23.21 14.46
CA ASP A 156 10.12 -23.97 13.71
C ASP A 156 9.80 -24.08 12.22
N TYR A 157 10.81 -24.47 11.45
CA TYR A 157 10.64 -25.01 10.12
C TYR A 157 9.83 -26.32 10.19
N PHE A 158 9.10 -26.61 9.12
CA PHE A 158 8.29 -27.82 9.05
C PHE A 158 8.27 -28.37 7.62
N ASP A 159 7.92 -29.65 7.52
CA ASP A 159 7.86 -30.40 6.28
C ASP A 159 6.59 -30.07 5.48
N ILE A 160 6.52 -28.82 5.02
CA ILE A 160 5.32 -28.12 4.49
C ILE A 160 4.67 -28.77 3.27
N ASN A 161 5.41 -29.58 2.52
CA ASN A 161 4.90 -30.23 1.31
C ASN A 161 4.62 -31.71 1.51
N ASP A 162 4.81 -32.24 2.73
CA ASP A 162 4.62 -33.66 2.99
C ASP A 162 3.94 -33.93 4.35
N THR A 163 4.68 -34.13 5.44
CA THR A 163 4.07 -34.49 6.73
C THR A 163 3.43 -33.34 7.48
N GLU A 164 3.79 -32.10 7.15
CA GLU A 164 3.43 -30.86 7.87
C GLU A 164 4.03 -30.78 9.29
N ALA A 165 4.87 -31.75 9.70
CA ALA A 165 5.43 -31.79 11.03
C ALA A 165 6.69 -30.90 11.17
N PRO A 166 6.94 -30.32 12.36
CA PRO A 166 8.18 -29.61 12.66
C PRO A 166 9.40 -30.51 12.47
N VAL A 167 10.51 -29.93 11.99
CA VAL A 167 11.74 -30.70 11.71
C VAL A 167 12.77 -30.65 12.84
N GLY A 168 12.68 -29.66 13.73
CA GLY A 168 13.48 -29.49 14.94
C GLY A 168 12.77 -29.99 16.19
N ALA A 169 13.39 -29.80 17.35
CA ALA A 169 12.83 -30.28 18.62
C ALA A 169 11.70 -29.38 19.11
N ALA A 170 10.65 -29.97 19.69
CA ALA A 170 9.67 -29.24 20.49
C ALA A 170 9.54 -29.87 21.87
N VAL A 171 9.76 -29.05 22.90
CA VAL A 171 9.56 -29.42 24.31
C VAL A 171 8.56 -28.45 24.91
N SER A 172 7.53 -28.99 25.55
CA SER A 172 6.53 -28.23 26.30
C SER A 172 6.70 -28.45 27.80
N ARG A 173 6.37 -27.42 28.59
CA ARG A 173 6.36 -27.53 30.06
C ARG A 173 5.38 -28.59 30.55
N THR A 174 4.24 -28.75 29.88
CA THR A 174 3.18 -29.65 30.29
C THR A 174 3.32 -31.04 29.65
N ASP A 175 3.71 -31.10 28.38
CA ASP A 175 3.72 -32.35 27.61
C ASP A 175 5.11 -33.00 27.51
N GLY A 176 6.19 -32.33 27.96
CA GLY A 176 7.55 -32.82 27.80
C GLY A 176 8.00 -32.78 26.34
N LEU A 177 8.78 -33.78 25.89
CA LEU A 177 9.22 -33.86 24.49
C LEU A 177 8.05 -34.23 23.57
N VAL A 178 7.59 -33.26 22.78
CA VAL A 178 6.46 -33.41 21.83
C VAL A 178 6.92 -34.07 20.53
N ASN A 179 8.03 -33.59 19.96
CA ASN A 179 8.70 -34.21 18.84
C ASN A 179 10.22 -34.01 18.90
N SER A 180 10.97 -35.01 18.44
CA SER A 180 12.43 -34.99 18.37
C SER A 180 12.91 -34.32 17.09
N PRO A 181 14.12 -33.72 17.09
CA PRO A 181 14.69 -33.12 15.88
C PRO A 181 15.12 -34.19 14.88
N THR A 182 14.99 -33.85 13.60
CA THR A 182 15.66 -34.55 12.50
C THR A 182 17.16 -34.26 12.49
N ALA A 183 17.93 -35.07 11.76
CA ALA A 183 19.38 -34.90 11.68
C ALA A 183 19.75 -33.49 11.18
N GLY A 184 20.57 -32.77 11.96
CA GLY A 184 21.02 -31.41 11.64
C GLY A 184 20.05 -30.29 12.05
N ARG A 185 18.92 -30.61 12.69
CA ARG A 185 17.91 -29.62 13.15
C ARG A 185 17.83 -29.52 14.67
N ASN A 186 18.98 -29.61 15.34
CA ASN A 186 19.08 -29.63 16.80
C ASN A 186 19.06 -28.24 17.44
N GLN A 187 19.25 -27.17 16.68
CA GLN A 187 19.27 -25.80 17.20
C GLN A 187 17.88 -25.37 17.67
N THR A 188 17.81 -24.86 18.90
CA THR A 188 16.56 -24.44 19.53
C THR A 188 16.72 -23.11 20.27
N VAL A 189 15.62 -22.37 20.32
CA VAL A 189 15.36 -21.40 21.39
C VAL A 189 14.88 -22.21 22.58
N ALA A 190 15.59 -22.13 23.71
CA ALA A 190 15.29 -22.93 24.89
C ALA A 190 15.14 -22.08 26.15
N ILE A 191 14.29 -22.53 27.07
CA ILE A 191 14.18 -22.00 28.43
C ILE A 191 14.44 -23.17 29.38
N GLY A 192 15.42 -22.99 30.27
CA GLY A 192 15.74 -23.97 31.28
C GLY A 192 14.69 -24.05 32.38
N THR A 193 14.77 -25.11 33.19
CA THR A 193 14.00 -25.19 34.45
C THR A 193 14.43 -24.12 35.46
N ASP A 194 15.59 -23.49 35.26
CA ASP A 194 16.09 -22.31 35.98
C ASP A 194 15.43 -20.97 35.56
N GLY A 195 14.55 -20.99 34.55
CA GLY A 195 13.86 -19.80 34.03
C GLY A 195 14.72 -18.94 33.10
N ILE A 196 15.95 -19.35 32.78
CA ILE A 196 16.85 -18.59 31.93
C ILE A 196 16.74 -19.05 30.48
N GLY A 197 16.57 -18.09 29.58
CA GLY A 197 16.51 -18.29 28.14
C GLY A 197 17.89 -18.36 27.49
N ARG A 198 18.09 -19.32 26.58
CA ARG A 198 19.36 -19.60 25.90
C ARG A 198 19.13 -20.15 24.50
N LEU A 199 20.13 -20.02 23.62
CA LEU A 199 20.23 -20.92 22.46
C LEU A 199 20.87 -22.23 22.90
N ALA A 200 20.32 -23.35 22.41
CA ALA A 200 20.78 -24.67 22.83
C ALA A 200 20.58 -25.71 21.75
N GLN A 201 21.44 -26.72 21.76
CA GLN A 201 21.20 -27.94 20.99
C GLN A 201 20.42 -28.96 21.82
N VAL A 202 19.22 -29.31 21.36
CA VAL A 202 18.39 -30.35 21.99
C VAL A 202 18.53 -31.66 21.21
N PHE A 203 18.79 -32.74 21.93
CA PHE A 203 18.90 -34.10 21.40
C PHE A 203 17.87 -35.01 22.06
N LEU A 204 17.48 -36.08 21.36
CA LEU A 204 16.72 -37.19 21.94
C LEU A 204 17.66 -38.14 22.68
N GLU A 205 17.37 -38.38 23.95
CA GLU A 205 17.88 -39.54 24.67
C GLU A 205 16.72 -40.52 24.87
N GLY A 206 16.76 -41.66 24.16
CA GLY A 206 15.67 -42.62 24.23
C GLY A 206 16.09 -44.07 24.04
N ARG A 207 15.34 -44.97 24.66
CA ARG A 207 15.55 -46.42 24.64
C ARG A 207 14.21 -47.15 24.66
N VAL A 208 14.15 -48.26 23.95
CA VAL A 208 13.07 -49.25 24.03
C VAL A 208 13.63 -50.49 24.74
N THR A 209 13.00 -50.90 25.84
CA THR A 209 13.38 -52.08 26.62
C THR A 209 12.30 -53.15 26.48
N VAL A 210 12.63 -54.28 25.89
CA VAL A 210 11.72 -55.42 25.73
C VAL A 210 11.97 -56.45 26.83
N ASP A 211 10.91 -56.86 27.52
CA ASP A 211 10.91 -57.81 28.65
C ASP A 211 11.99 -57.52 29.72
N GLY A 212 12.32 -56.25 29.91
CA GLY A 212 13.30 -55.79 30.90
C GLY A 212 14.77 -56.12 30.60
N THR A 213 15.08 -56.75 29.46
CA THR A 213 16.44 -57.27 29.17
C THR A 213 17.00 -56.85 27.82
N ARG A 214 16.17 -56.74 26.78
CA ARG A 214 16.62 -56.37 25.43
C ARG A 214 16.48 -54.87 25.19
N ASN A 215 17.61 -54.18 25.03
CA ASN A 215 17.65 -52.74 24.81
C ASN A 215 17.84 -52.39 23.33
N LEU A 216 16.89 -51.64 22.77
CA LEU A 216 16.96 -51.06 21.43
C LEU A 216 17.08 -49.54 21.52
N LYS A 217 17.82 -48.92 20.61
CA LYS A 217 18.01 -47.46 20.58
C LYS A 217 16.77 -46.80 19.96
N LEU A 218 16.16 -45.86 20.68
CA LEU A 218 15.14 -45.00 20.11
C LEU A 218 15.81 -43.81 19.40
N SER A 219 15.45 -43.61 18.14
CA SER A 219 16.10 -42.65 17.24
C SER A 219 15.18 -41.48 16.85
N GLY A 220 13.89 -41.54 17.17
CA GLY A 220 12.96 -40.44 16.97
C GLY A 220 11.69 -40.57 17.81
N VAL A 221 11.05 -39.44 18.09
CA VAL A 221 9.73 -39.33 18.70
C VAL A 221 8.92 -38.37 17.84
N ASN A 222 7.80 -38.82 17.27
CA ASN A 222 6.95 -38.04 16.35
C ASN A 222 7.75 -37.27 15.29
N SER A 223 8.79 -37.89 14.73
CA SER A 223 9.69 -37.24 13.78
C SER A 223 9.17 -37.37 12.35
N PRO A 224 9.21 -36.30 11.52
CA PRO A 224 8.85 -36.37 10.10
C PRO A 224 9.77 -37.25 9.27
N ALA A 225 10.96 -37.59 9.78
CA ALA A 225 11.90 -38.47 9.12
C ALA A 225 12.60 -39.38 10.15
N LEU A 226 12.70 -40.67 9.83
CA LEU A 226 13.51 -41.63 10.58
C LEU A 226 14.79 -41.98 9.84
N ALA A 227 15.90 -41.97 10.58
CA ALA A 227 17.19 -42.42 10.06
C ALA A 227 17.17 -43.91 9.68
N ALA A 228 18.01 -44.29 8.72
CA ALA A 228 18.22 -45.69 8.35
C ALA A 228 18.63 -46.52 9.58
N ASP A 229 18.20 -47.79 9.60
CA ASP A 229 18.38 -48.73 10.72
C ASP A 229 17.72 -48.32 12.05
N GLY A 230 17.02 -47.18 12.09
CA GLY A 230 16.47 -46.58 13.30
C GLY A 230 15.09 -47.11 13.69
N ILE A 231 14.75 -46.91 14.97
CA ILE A 231 13.40 -47.11 15.52
C ILE A 231 12.88 -45.75 16.00
N GLY A 232 11.66 -45.38 15.60
CA GLY A 232 10.95 -44.18 16.07
C GLY A 232 9.68 -44.51 16.84
N LEU A 233 9.33 -43.68 17.81
CA LEU A 233 8.07 -43.72 18.55
C LEU A 233 7.10 -42.71 17.96
N PHE A 234 5.90 -43.15 17.60
CA PHE A 234 4.79 -42.30 17.21
C PHE A 234 3.69 -42.42 18.25
N THR A 235 3.23 -41.30 18.78
CA THR A 235 2.18 -41.26 19.79
C THR A 235 0.85 -40.82 19.18
N ASP A 236 -0.22 -40.85 19.96
CA ASP A 236 -1.52 -40.27 19.60
C ASP A 236 -1.45 -38.76 19.24
N ARG A 237 -0.35 -38.08 19.57
CA ARG A 237 -0.06 -36.70 19.14
C ARG A 237 0.46 -36.58 17.72
N TRP A 238 0.81 -37.67 17.02
CA TRP A 238 1.33 -37.59 15.65
C TRP A 238 0.40 -36.81 14.72
N GLY A 239 -0.91 -37.05 14.79
CA GLY A 239 -1.92 -36.34 13.99
C GLY A 239 -2.30 -37.03 12.68
N PRO A 240 -2.91 -36.30 11.74
CA PRO A 240 -3.60 -36.88 10.58
C PRO A 240 -2.68 -37.39 9.47
N SER A 241 -1.40 -37.00 9.42
CA SER A 241 -0.52 -37.43 8.34
C SER A 241 -0.21 -38.94 8.39
N PRO A 242 -0.16 -39.63 7.25
CA PRO A 242 0.20 -41.05 7.20
C PRO A 242 1.60 -41.30 7.80
N ARG A 243 1.73 -42.35 8.61
CA ARG A 243 3.03 -42.77 9.18
C ARG A 243 3.98 -43.40 8.16
N THR A 244 3.51 -43.63 6.93
CA THR A 244 4.34 -44.12 5.83
C THR A 244 5.38 -43.09 5.36
N LYS A 245 5.12 -41.79 5.56
CA LYS A 245 6.00 -40.70 5.11
C LYS A 245 7.35 -40.67 5.85
N PRO A 246 7.42 -40.77 7.19
CA PRO A 246 8.70 -40.84 7.93
C PRO A 246 9.68 -41.95 7.54
N VAL A 247 9.19 -42.99 6.85
CA VAL A 247 10.00 -44.13 6.40
C VAL A 247 10.06 -44.22 4.87
N HIS A 248 9.71 -43.16 4.15
CA HIS A 248 9.74 -43.14 2.69
C HIS A 248 11.14 -43.48 2.16
N GLY A 249 11.21 -44.40 1.19
CA GLY A 249 12.46 -44.88 0.62
C GLY A 249 13.21 -45.92 1.45
N ALA A 250 12.63 -46.44 2.53
CA ALA A 250 13.20 -47.56 3.29
C ALA A 250 13.05 -48.89 2.55
N ASP A 251 14.09 -49.73 2.60
CA ASP A 251 14.09 -51.05 1.97
C ASP A 251 13.17 -52.04 2.70
N ARG A 252 13.13 -51.93 4.03
CA ARG A 252 12.27 -52.74 4.92
C ARG A 252 11.73 -51.86 6.03
N VAL A 253 10.47 -52.09 6.40
CA VAL A 253 9.78 -51.39 7.48
C VAL A 253 8.98 -52.38 8.33
N ALA A 254 8.79 -52.04 9.60
CA ALA A 254 7.86 -52.74 10.48
C ALA A 254 7.26 -51.75 11.49
N GLU A 255 6.01 -51.98 11.89
CA GLU A 255 5.38 -51.26 12.99
C GLU A 255 4.95 -52.22 14.11
N ALA A 256 5.19 -51.83 15.36
CA ALA A 256 4.73 -52.53 16.56
C ALA A 256 3.82 -51.60 17.35
N TRP A 257 2.56 -52.00 17.51
CA TRP A 257 1.54 -51.26 18.23
C TRP A 257 1.65 -51.55 19.72
N LEU A 258 1.61 -50.49 20.52
CA LEU A 258 1.72 -50.55 21.98
C LEU A 258 0.48 -49.95 22.63
N ARG A 259 0.01 -50.61 23.69
CA ARG A 259 -0.98 -50.08 24.63
C ARG A 259 -0.65 -50.54 26.03
N ASP A 260 -0.66 -49.60 26.99
CA ASP A 260 -0.36 -49.87 28.40
C ASP A 260 0.97 -50.64 28.61
N GLY A 261 2.00 -50.29 27.84
CA GLY A 261 3.34 -50.91 27.92
C GLY A 261 3.43 -52.33 27.35
N LYS A 262 2.47 -52.77 26.53
CA LYS A 262 2.47 -54.08 25.90
C LYS A 262 2.26 -54.01 24.39
N VAL A 263 2.88 -54.96 23.67
CA VAL A 263 2.66 -55.13 22.23
C VAL A 263 1.24 -55.67 22.00
N THR A 264 0.46 -54.99 21.17
CA THR A 264 -0.89 -55.44 20.78
C THR A 264 -0.92 -56.01 19.36
N ASP A 265 -0.04 -55.54 18.48
CA ASP A 265 0.02 -55.96 17.08
C ASP A 265 1.42 -55.67 16.49
N VAL A 266 1.87 -56.47 15.53
CA VAL A 266 3.15 -56.30 14.84
C VAL A 266 2.93 -56.53 13.34
N ARG A 267 3.39 -55.60 12.51
CA ARG A 267 3.18 -55.61 11.07
C ARG A 267 4.48 -55.34 10.34
N THR A 268 4.66 -55.98 9.18
CA THR A 268 5.81 -55.76 8.27
C THR A 268 5.53 -54.68 7.22
N SER A 269 4.47 -53.90 7.42
CA SER A 269 4.12 -52.71 6.65
C SER A 269 3.63 -51.63 7.60
N VAL A 270 3.78 -50.36 7.21
CA VAL A 270 3.33 -49.22 8.02
C VAL A 270 1.94 -48.78 7.55
N GLY A 271 1.02 -48.63 8.51
CA GLY A 271 -0.35 -48.21 8.24
C GLY A 271 -0.50 -46.70 8.07
N ALA A 272 -1.63 -46.28 7.48
CA ALA A 272 -2.01 -44.87 7.37
C ALA A 272 -3.03 -44.44 8.45
N ASP A 273 -3.60 -45.38 9.20
CA ASP A 273 -4.68 -45.11 10.17
C ASP A 273 -4.19 -44.26 11.34
N PRO A 274 -4.96 -43.29 11.88
CA PRO A 274 -4.57 -42.52 13.05
C PRO A 274 -4.25 -43.37 14.28
N ILE A 275 -3.37 -42.88 15.17
CA ILE A 275 -3.08 -43.52 16.46
C ILE A 275 -4.16 -43.13 17.47
N PRO A 276 -4.95 -44.07 18.03
CA PRO A 276 -5.96 -43.75 19.03
C PRO A 276 -5.35 -43.26 20.34
N ALA A 277 -6.11 -42.47 21.10
CA ALA A 277 -5.68 -41.97 22.40
C ALA A 277 -5.21 -43.10 23.34
N GLY A 278 -4.06 -42.89 23.98
CA GLY A 278 -3.44 -43.87 24.89
C GLY A 278 -2.75 -45.06 24.19
N ALA A 279 -2.69 -45.07 22.85
CA ALA A 279 -1.86 -45.99 22.09
C ALA A 279 -0.59 -45.29 21.57
N SER A 280 0.42 -46.09 21.23
CA SER A 280 1.60 -45.62 20.51
C SER A 280 2.09 -46.70 19.55
N VAL A 281 2.93 -46.31 18.60
CA VAL A 281 3.46 -47.20 17.57
C VAL A 281 4.96 -47.00 17.46
N LEU A 282 5.72 -48.08 17.63
CA LEU A 282 7.13 -48.10 17.24
C LEU A 282 7.20 -48.41 15.75
N ILE A 283 7.96 -47.62 14.99
CA ILE A 283 8.24 -47.87 13.58
C ILE A 283 9.73 -48.05 13.40
N GLY A 284 10.12 -49.14 12.75
CA GLY A 284 11.50 -49.47 12.47
C GLY A 284 11.78 -49.41 10.98
N ARG A 285 12.99 -49.00 10.62
CA ARG A 285 13.53 -49.16 9.27
C ARG A 285 14.72 -50.13 9.26
N GLU A 286 14.84 -50.91 8.19
CA GLU A 286 15.96 -51.84 7.95
C GLU A 286 16.30 -52.69 9.20
N ALA A 287 17.46 -52.53 9.85
CA ALA A 287 17.78 -53.29 11.06
C ALA A 287 16.79 -53.04 12.23
N GLY A 288 16.26 -51.82 12.33
CA GLY A 288 15.19 -51.47 13.28
C GLY A 288 13.87 -52.19 12.95
N ALA A 289 13.55 -52.34 11.66
CA ALA A 289 12.38 -53.10 11.22
C ALA A 289 12.52 -54.59 11.59
N ASP A 290 13.70 -55.17 11.34
CA ASP A 290 14.00 -56.57 11.66
C ASP A 290 13.89 -56.81 13.18
N ALA A 291 14.30 -55.84 14.00
CA ALA A 291 14.18 -55.91 15.46
C ALA A 291 12.72 -55.85 15.95
N LEU A 292 11.89 -55.00 15.35
CA LEU A 292 10.46 -54.89 15.72
C LEU A 292 9.64 -56.07 15.22
N ALA A 293 9.95 -56.62 14.05
CA ALA A 293 9.27 -57.80 13.50
C ALA A 293 9.45 -59.06 14.37
N ALA A 294 10.46 -59.07 15.25
CA ALA A 294 10.71 -60.14 16.22
C ALA A 294 9.90 -60.00 17.53
N LEU A 295 9.10 -58.95 17.69
CA LEU A 295 8.20 -58.78 18.83
C LEU A 295 6.95 -59.66 18.67
N VAL A 296 6.36 -60.09 19.78
CA VAL A 296 5.08 -60.82 19.77
C VAL A 296 4.01 -60.12 20.61
N PRO A 297 2.73 -60.16 20.21
CA PRO A 297 1.64 -59.61 21.02
C PRO A 297 1.65 -60.16 22.45
N GLY A 298 1.56 -59.25 23.42
CA GLY A 298 1.62 -59.52 24.85
C GLY A 298 2.98 -59.27 25.52
N GLU A 299 4.07 -59.15 24.75
CA GLU A 299 5.40 -58.78 25.29
C GLU A 299 5.37 -57.42 25.98
N ALA A 300 6.12 -57.30 27.08
CA ALA A 300 6.25 -56.05 27.81
C ALA A 300 7.30 -55.17 27.13
N VAL A 301 6.92 -53.94 26.78
CA VAL A 301 7.78 -52.97 26.14
C VAL A 301 7.73 -51.67 26.94
N ASP A 302 8.85 -51.32 27.54
CA ASP A 302 9.06 -50.04 28.20
C ASP A 302 9.78 -49.07 27.25
N VAL A 303 9.19 -47.90 27.02
CA VAL A 303 9.77 -46.87 26.15
C VAL A 303 10.08 -45.65 26.99
N ALA A 304 11.36 -45.42 27.24
CA ALA A 304 11.85 -44.27 28.00
C ALA A 304 12.49 -43.27 27.04
N TYR A 305 12.05 -42.01 27.09
CA TYR A 305 12.64 -40.93 26.31
C TYR A 305 12.58 -39.59 27.04
N ARG A 306 13.58 -38.74 26.80
CA ARG A 306 13.65 -37.38 27.33
C ARG A 306 14.47 -36.47 26.41
N PRO A 307 14.25 -35.15 26.45
CA PRO A 307 15.17 -34.21 25.82
C PRO A 307 16.48 -34.15 26.61
N ARG A 308 17.59 -33.96 25.90
CA ARG A 308 18.91 -33.65 26.47
C ARG A 308 19.44 -32.40 25.79
N ALA A 309 19.60 -31.33 26.55
CA ALA A 309 20.26 -30.11 26.10
C ALA A 309 21.73 -30.08 26.54
N ASP A 310 22.54 -29.26 25.87
CA ASP A 310 23.94 -28.99 26.21
C ASP A 310 24.10 -28.20 27.52
N PHE A 311 23.07 -27.46 27.96
CA PHE A 311 23.08 -26.66 29.19
C PHE A 311 22.35 -27.29 30.39
N GLY A 312 21.73 -28.47 30.24
CA GLY A 312 21.03 -29.18 31.33
C GLY A 312 19.55 -29.50 31.07
N GLU A 313 18.72 -29.35 32.08
CA GLU A 313 17.27 -29.62 31.99
C GLU A 313 16.52 -28.49 31.28
N VAL A 314 15.78 -28.86 30.24
CA VAL A 314 15.02 -27.94 29.40
C VAL A 314 13.54 -28.01 29.75
N ALA A 315 12.92 -26.86 29.99
CA ALA A 315 11.50 -26.76 30.27
C ALA A 315 10.70 -26.49 28.98
N VAL A 316 11.25 -25.68 28.08
CA VAL A 316 10.68 -25.36 26.78
C VAL A 316 11.78 -25.33 25.75
N ALA A 317 11.51 -25.88 24.58
CA ALA A 317 12.38 -25.73 23.41
C ALA A 317 11.53 -25.68 22.15
N VAL A 318 11.89 -24.79 21.23
CA VAL A 318 11.33 -24.75 19.88
C VAL A 318 12.49 -24.67 18.88
N GLY A 319 12.47 -25.56 17.90
CA GLY A 319 13.46 -25.62 16.82
C GLY A 319 13.54 -24.32 16.02
N GLY A 320 14.74 -24.06 15.49
CA GLY A 320 14.98 -22.98 14.54
C GLY A 320 16.07 -23.34 13.54
N GLY A 321 16.53 -22.34 12.80
CA GLY A 321 17.52 -22.50 11.73
C GLY A 321 18.90 -21.97 12.13
N GLN A 322 19.21 -20.82 11.56
CA GLN A 322 20.53 -20.21 11.60
C GLN A 322 20.74 -19.40 12.87
N VAL A 323 21.91 -19.54 13.50
CA VAL A 323 22.34 -18.67 14.60
C VAL A 323 22.69 -17.30 14.03
N LEU A 324 21.97 -16.26 14.48
CA LEU A 324 22.12 -14.88 14.04
C LEU A 324 23.17 -14.13 14.85
N VAL A 325 23.19 -14.36 16.16
CA VAL A 325 24.15 -13.79 17.10
C VAL A 325 24.58 -14.89 18.06
N SER A 326 25.87 -14.95 18.36
CA SER A 326 26.47 -15.88 19.34
C SER A 326 27.46 -15.09 20.18
N ASP A 327 27.33 -15.13 21.51
CA ASP A 327 28.22 -14.41 22.44
C ASP A 327 28.42 -12.92 22.10
N GLY A 328 27.35 -12.26 21.62
CA GLY A 328 27.35 -10.85 21.20
C GLY A 328 27.97 -10.58 19.83
N VAL A 329 28.37 -11.62 19.10
CA VAL A 329 28.95 -11.53 17.74
C VAL A 329 27.90 -11.90 16.70
N VAL A 330 27.59 -10.95 15.80
CA VAL A 330 26.70 -11.16 14.66
C VAL A 330 27.36 -12.15 13.70
N GLN A 331 26.63 -13.20 13.33
CA GLN A 331 27.08 -14.18 12.36
C GLN A 331 26.91 -13.63 10.94
N HIS A 332 27.81 -14.01 10.04
CA HIS A 332 27.82 -13.51 8.67
C HIS A 332 27.44 -14.60 7.67
N PHE A 333 26.52 -14.28 6.78
CA PHE A 333 26.03 -15.16 5.72
C PHE A 333 26.28 -14.56 4.34
N THR A 334 26.61 -15.40 3.36
CA THR A 334 27.10 -14.96 2.04
C THR A 334 26.35 -15.55 0.85
N ASP A 335 25.39 -16.47 1.05
CA ASP A 335 24.77 -17.21 -0.05
C ASP A 335 23.28 -17.57 0.13
N GLY A 336 22.62 -17.86 -0.99
CA GLY A 336 21.24 -18.35 -1.06
C GLY A 336 20.21 -17.41 -0.43
N ASP A 337 19.19 -18.01 0.20
CA ASP A 337 18.09 -17.28 0.84
C ASP A 337 18.53 -16.49 2.07
N THR A 338 19.76 -16.67 2.57
CA THR A 338 20.25 -15.98 3.78
C THR A 338 20.61 -14.52 3.52
N VAL A 339 20.96 -14.17 2.29
CA VAL A 339 21.31 -12.81 1.84
C VAL A 339 20.19 -12.14 1.05
N THR A 340 19.00 -12.75 1.04
CA THR A 340 17.81 -12.20 0.37
C THR A 340 16.87 -11.58 1.41
N ALA A 341 16.47 -10.33 1.18
CA ALA A 341 15.47 -9.67 2.00
C ALA A 341 14.09 -10.31 1.84
N THR A 342 13.47 -10.70 2.96
CA THR A 342 12.12 -11.25 3.02
C THR A 342 11.58 -11.09 4.44
N SER A 343 10.33 -11.46 4.69
CA SER A 343 9.80 -11.53 6.05
C SER A 343 10.63 -12.49 6.90
N ARG A 344 10.89 -12.12 8.14
CA ARG A 344 11.72 -12.90 9.06
C ARG A 344 11.10 -12.98 10.44
N THR A 345 11.36 -14.10 11.10
CA THR A 345 11.07 -14.27 12.52
C THR A 345 12.38 -14.55 13.25
N GLY A 346 12.68 -13.75 14.27
CA GLY A 346 13.90 -13.88 15.06
C GLY A 346 13.58 -13.97 16.54
N VAL A 347 14.35 -14.76 17.28
CA VAL A 347 14.22 -14.86 18.75
C VAL A 347 15.61 -14.83 19.37
N GLY A 348 15.78 -14.04 20.43
CA GLY A 348 17.08 -13.91 21.10
C GLY A 348 16.97 -13.52 22.56
N PHE A 349 18.11 -13.53 23.24
CA PHE A 349 18.20 -13.34 24.69
C PHE A 349 19.28 -12.33 25.07
N SER A 350 19.04 -11.59 26.16
CA SER A 350 20.05 -10.74 26.82
C SER A 350 21.19 -11.56 27.40
N ALA A 351 22.28 -10.89 27.79
CA ALA A 351 23.48 -11.52 28.35
C ALA A 351 23.23 -12.40 29.59
N ASP A 352 22.25 -12.04 30.42
CA ASP A 352 21.84 -12.81 31.60
C ASP A 352 20.73 -13.83 31.30
N GLY A 353 20.27 -13.90 30.05
CA GLY A 353 19.18 -14.76 29.58
C GLY A 353 17.83 -14.46 30.21
N ARG A 354 17.65 -13.31 30.86
CA ARG A 354 16.38 -12.93 31.52
C ARG A 354 15.46 -12.09 30.64
N THR A 355 15.98 -11.45 29.61
CA THR A 355 15.15 -10.75 28.62
C THR A 355 15.11 -11.58 27.34
N MET A 356 13.91 -11.87 26.86
CA MET A 356 13.66 -12.54 25.59
C MET A 356 13.10 -11.53 24.59
N TYR A 357 13.73 -11.45 23.42
CA TYR A 357 13.30 -10.64 22.29
C TYR A 357 12.66 -11.56 21.24
N LEU A 358 11.40 -11.31 20.86
CA LEU A 358 10.75 -11.99 19.75
C LEU A 358 10.41 -10.97 18.68
N VAL A 359 10.91 -11.17 17.47
CA VAL A 359 10.85 -10.21 16.37
C VAL A 359 10.13 -10.83 15.19
N ALA A 360 9.14 -10.11 14.66
CA ALA A 360 8.56 -10.35 13.36
C ALA A 360 8.88 -9.15 12.45
N ILE A 361 9.47 -9.43 11.31
CA ILE A 361 9.74 -8.45 10.25
C ILE A 361 8.82 -8.76 9.09
N ASP A 362 7.96 -7.81 8.72
CA ASP A 362 7.11 -7.93 7.53
C ASP A 362 7.97 -7.82 6.27
N GLY A 363 7.57 -8.43 5.15
CA GLY A 363 8.40 -8.48 3.96
C GLY A 363 7.63 -8.84 2.68
N LYS A 364 8.31 -8.66 1.52
CA LYS A 364 7.72 -8.85 0.18
C LYS A 364 6.48 -7.97 -0.08
N GLN A 365 6.45 -6.80 0.53
CA GLN A 365 5.37 -5.81 0.41
C GLN A 365 5.99 -4.47 0.04
N THR A 366 5.24 -3.60 -0.65
CA THR A 366 5.69 -2.23 -0.95
C THR A 366 6.12 -1.49 0.32
N ASP A 367 5.36 -1.69 1.40
CA ASP A 367 5.59 -1.04 2.70
C ASP A 367 6.73 -1.65 3.52
N SER A 368 7.23 -2.83 3.15
CA SER A 368 8.34 -3.49 3.82
C SER A 368 8.99 -4.53 2.91
N ARG A 369 10.27 -4.31 2.57
CA ARG A 369 11.05 -5.30 1.82
C ARG A 369 11.41 -6.52 2.66
N GLY A 370 11.41 -6.38 3.98
CA GLY A 370 11.93 -7.35 4.93
C GLY A 370 13.41 -7.17 5.24
N MET A 371 14.04 -8.21 5.79
CA MET A 371 15.46 -8.24 6.12
C MET A 371 16.11 -9.51 5.59
N ASP A 372 17.38 -9.41 5.21
CA ASP A 372 18.24 -10.60 5.12
C ASP A 372 18.70 -11.04 6.52
N LEU A 373 19.42 -12.17 6.63
CA LEU A 373 19.84 -12.68 7.94
C LEU A 373 20.98 -11.86 8.58
N ASN A 374 21.81 -11.17 7.80
CA ASN A 374 22.84 -10.27 8.33
C ASN A 374 22.20 -9.03 8.96
N GLU A 375 21.21 -8.44 8.27
CA GLU A 375 20.41 -7.32 8.74
C GLU A 375 19.62 -7.70 9.99
N LEU A 376 18.99 -8.87 9.99
CA LEU A 376 18.27 -9.38 11.16
C LEU A 376 19.22 -9.63 12.35
N GLY A 377 20.40 -10.21 12.12
CA GLY A 377 21.39 -10.42 13.19
C GLY A 377 21.91 -9.10 13.78
N ALA A 378 22.20 -8.12 12.94
CA ALA A 378 22.55 -6.77 13.39
C ALA A 378 21.40 -6.10 14.16
N PHE A 379 20.15 -6.29 13.70
CA PHE A 379 18.95 -5.79 14.38
C PHE A 379 18.77 -6.43 15.77
N MET A 380 18.86 -7.76 15.87
CA MET A 380 18.78 -8.50 17.14
C MET A 380 19.86 -8.04 18.13
N LYS A 381 21.10 -7.87 17.66
CA LYS A 381 22.17 -7.30 18.48
C LYS A 381 21.86 -5.86 18.93
N GLY A 382 21.32 -5.04 18.03
CA GLY A 382 20.90 -3.67 18.33
C GLY A 382 19.81 -3.57 19.39
N LEU A 383 18.93 -4.57 19.48
CA LEU A 383 17.95 -4.70 20.57
C LEU A 383 18.56 -5.09 21.92
N GLY A 384 19.80 -5.59 21.92
CA GLY A 384 20.51 -6.06 23.12
C GLY A 384 20.65 -7.58 23.22
N ALA A 385 20.27 -8.36 22.19
CA ALA A 385 20.47 -9.80 22.19
C ALA A 385 21.96 -10.16 22.06
N VAL A 386 22.47 -11.01 22.95
CA VAL A 386 23.81 -11.60 22.81
C VAL A 386 23.78 -12.94 22.08
N ASP A 387 22.66 -13.65 22.18
CA ASP A 387 22.39 -14.85 21.42
C ASP A 387 21.05 -14.70 20.72
N ALA A 388 20.99 -15.02 19.42
CA ALA A 388 19.76 -14.95 18.65
C ALA A 388 19.71 -16.01 17.55
N LEU A 389 18.52 -16.55 17.29
CA LEU A 389 18.26 -17.60 16.31
C LEU A 389 17.19 -17.12 15.32
N ASN A 390 17.40 -17.45 14.05
CA ASN A 390 16.40 -17.30 13.01
C ASN A 390 15.39 -18.45 13.10
N MET A 391 14.11 -18.11 13.10
CA MET A 391 12.99 -19.05 13.06
C MET A 391 12.46 -19.19 11.63
N ASP A 392 11.38 -19.95 11.41
CA ASP A 392 10.76 -20.02 10.08
C ASP A 392 10.25 -18.64 9.63
N GLY A 393 10.44 -18.31 8.35
CA GLY A 393 10.25 -16.97 7.81
C GLY A 393 9.26 -16.92 6.64
N GLY A 394 9.35 -15.85 5.84
CA GLY A 394 8.47 -15.66 4.69
C GLY A 394 6.99 -15.62 5.09
N GLY A 395 6.14 -16.35 4.38
CA GLY A 395 4.70 -16.37 4.68
C GLY A 395 4.34 -16.98 6.03
N SER A 396 5.27 -17.67 6.69
CA SER A 396 5.08 -18.18 8.06
C SER A 396 5.24 -17.08 9.12
N THR A 397 5.96 -15.99 8.83
CA THR A 397 6.21 -14.90 9.78
C THR A 397 4.91 -14.30 10.28
N THR A 398 4.62 -14.58 11.55
CA THR A 398 3.36 -14.21 12.19
C THR A 398 3.61 -13.90 13.65
N MET A 399 3.13 -12.74 14.11
CA MET A 399 3.05 -12.37 15.51
C MET A 399 1.58 -12.09 15.87
N ALA A 400 1.15 -12.64 16.99
CA ALA A 400 -0.16 -12.40 17.57
C ALA A 400 -0.03 -11.84 18.98
N ALA A 401 -0.91 -10.91 19.36
CA ALA A 401 -0.99 -10.39 20.72
C ALA A 401 -2.43 -9.99 21.06
N ARG A 402 -2.77 -10.10 22.35
CA ARG A 402 -4.01 -9.60 22.93
C ARG A 402 -3.73 -8.23 23.52
N LEU A 403 -4.12 -7.18 22.81
CA LEU A 403 -3.90 -5.81 23.29
C LEU A 403 -4.73 -5.55 24.57
N PRO A 404 -4.33 -4.59 25.42
CA PRO A 404 -5.01 -4.30 26.67
C PRO A 404 -6.52 -4.14 26.54
N GLY A 405 -7.26 -4.92 27.33
CA GLY A 405 -8.73 -4.87 27.36
C GLY A 405 -9.42 -5.59 26.20
N GLU A 406 -8.67 -6.16 25.25
CA GLU A 406 -9.25 -6.99 24.18
C GLU A 406 -9.44 -8.44 24.63
N SER A 407 -10.48 -9.10 24.13
CA SER A 407 -10.80 -10.48 24.47
C SER A 407 -10.12 -11.52 23.60
N VAL A 408 -9.56 -11.10 22.46
CA VAL A 408 -9.03 -12.00 21.43
C VAL A 408 -7.56 -11.71 21.21
N THR A 409 -6.73 -12.75 21.22
CA THR A 409 -5.36 -12.68 20.70
C THR A 409 -5.44 -12.59 19.17
N GLY A 410 -5.05 -11.44 18.62
CA GLY A 410 -5.18 -11.10 17.21
C GLY A 410 -3.83 -10.92 16.52
N LEU A 411 -3.85 -10.89 15.19
CA LEU A 411 -2.68 -10.63 14.36
C LEU A 411 -2.18 -9.19 14.58
N VAL A 412 -0.86 -9.02 14.72
CA VAL A 412 -0.26 -7.68 14.91
C VAL A 412 0.76 -7.28 13.85
N ASN A 413 1.05 -8.19 12.90
CA ASN A 413 1.92 -7.98 11.75
C ASN A 413 1.17 -8.16 10.42
N SER A 414 1.85 -7.96 9.29
CA SER A 414 1.30 -8.11 7.94
C SER A 414 1.94 -9.31 7.20
N PRO A 415 1.26 -10.48 7.16
CA PRO A 415 1.79 -11.68 6.49
C PRO A 415 2.08 -11.48 5.00
N SER A 416 3.22 -11.99 4.52
CA SER A 416 3.65 -11.78 3.12
C SER A 416 2.82 -12.51 2.07
N ASP A 417 2.02 -13.50 2.45
CA ASP A 417 1.14 -14.23 1.53
C ASP A 417 -0.20 -13.50 1.30
N GLY A 418 -0.36 -12.28 1.85
CA GLY A 418 -1.64 -11.54 1.86
C GLY A 418 -2.65 -12.07 2.87
N SER A 419 -2.38 -13.20 3.50
CA SER A 419 -3.16 -13.78 4.60
C SER A 419 -2.26 -14.59 5.54
N GLU A 420 -2.71 -14.79 6.78
CA GLU A 420 -1.98 -15.59 7.76
C GLU A 420 -1.91 -17.06 7.31
N ARG A 421 -0.68 -17.55 7.12
CA ARG A 421 -0.37 -18.94 6.76
C ARG A 421 -0.63 -19.87 7.95
N GLN A 422 -1.08 -21.08 7.65
CA GLN A 422 -1.12 -22.16 8.63
C GLN A 422 0.28 -22.73 8.84
N VAL A 423 0.75 -22.76 10.09
CA VAL A 423 2.08 -23.26 10.47
C VAL A 423 1.95 -24.44 11.44
N ALA A 424 3.02 -25.21 11.59
CA ALA A 424 3.02 -26.41 12.43
C ALA A 424 3.03 -26.07 13.94
N ASN A 425 3.85 -25.09 14.35
CA ASN A 425 4.00 -24.71 15.75
C ASN A 425 4.39 -23.23 15.95
N GLY A 426 4.48 -22.84 17.22
CA GLY A 426 4.85 -21.51 17.66
C GLY A 426 5.37 -21.47 19.09
N ILE A 427 5.74 -20.27 19.51
CA ILE A 427 6.08 -19.94 20.90
C ILE A 427 4.94 -19.08 21.44
N GLY A 428 4.28 -19.55 22.51
CA GLY A 428 3.22 -18.83 23.21
C GLY A 428 3.74 -18.20 24.51
N LEU A 429 3.26 -16.99 24.79
CA LEU A 429 3.48 -16.28 26.05
C LEU A 429 2.16 -16.24 26.83
N PHE A 430 2.21 -16.59 28.10
CA PHE A 430 1.05 -16.76 28.96
C PHE A 430 1.17 -15.85 30.18
N ALA A 431 0.10 -15.11 30.47
CA ALA A 431 -0.01 -14.33 31.68
C ALA A 431 -0.75 -15.15 32.75
N ALA A 432 -0.30 -15.06 34.00
CA ALA A 432 -1.07 -15.57 35.13
C ALA A 432 -2.44 -14.88 35.20
N PRO A 433 -3.48 -15.56 35.74
CA PRO A 433 -4.78 -14.93 35.94
C PRO A 433 -4.66 -13.65 36.77
N GLY A 434 -5.23 -12.56 36.29
CA GLY A 434 -5.28 -11.31 37.05
C GLY A 434 -6.38 -11.30 38.12
N SER A 435 -6.44 -10.21 38.87
CA SER A 435 -7.36 -10.03 40.00
C SER A 435 -8.84 -10.05 39.62
N GLY A 436 -9.17 -9.90 38.34
CA GLY A 436 -10.55 -9.68 37.88
C GLY A 436 -11.10 -8.31 38.29
N THR A 437 -10.26 -7.40 38.78
CA THR A 437 -10.64 -6.04 39.18
C THR A 437 -10.10 -5.02 38.18
N VAL A 438 -10.91 -4.01 37.84
CA VAL A 438 -10.50 -3.00 36.86
C VAL A 438 -9.32 -2.19 37.41
N HIS A 439 -8.20 -2.29 36.72
CA HIS A 439 -6.96 -1.58 37.01
C HIS A 439 -6.72 -0.42 36.04
N GLY A 440 -7.04 -0.61 34.76
CA GLY A 440 -6.84 0.39 33.72
C GLY A 440 -7.92 0.38 32.63
N LEU A 441 -7.89 1.43 31.81
CA LEU A 441 -8.79 1.62 30.68
C LEU A 441 -7.94 1.99 29.46
N ARG A 442 -8.03 1.21 28.38
CA ARG A 442 -7.51 1.61 27.06
C ARG A 442 -8.59 2.37 26.33
N VAL A 443 -8.28 3.54 25.78
CA VAL A 443 -9.24 4.39 25.06
C VAL A 443 -8.78 4.58 23.64
N LEU A 444 -9.70 4.46 22.70
CA LEU A 444 -9.43 4.62 21.27
C LEU A 444 -10.68 5.14 20.54
N PRO A 445 -10.51 5.81 19.38
CA PRO A 445 -11.60 6.00 18.44
C PRO A 445 -12.28 4.67 18.09
N ALA A 446 -13.60 4.68 17.91
CA ALA A 446 -14.34 3.51 17.44
C ALA A 446 -14.05 3.23 15.95
N LEU A 447 -13.90 4.31 15.19
CA LEU A 447 -13.52 4.32 13.79
C LEU A 447 -12.02 4.05 13.62
N SER A 448 -11.69 3.12 12.71
CA SER A 448 -10.33 2.76 12.37
C SER A 448 -9.99 3.29 10.98
N ALA A 449 -9.50 4.52 10.90
CA ALA A 449 -9.01 5.14 9.67
C ALA A 449 -8.01 6.26 9.99
N ASP A 450 -7.24 6.70 8.99
CA ASP A 450 -6.28 7.78 9.14
C ASP A 450 -6.93 9.09 9.58
N GLY A 451 -6.37 9.69 10.62
CA GLY A 451 -6.90 10.89 11.25
C GLY A 451 -8.11 10.63 12.14
N ALA A 452 -8.40 9.40 12.56
CA ALA A 452 -9.48 9.11 13.52
C ALA A 452 -9.27 9.78 14.89
N ASP A 453 -8.05 10.20 15.21
CA ASP A 453 -7.73 11.04 16.35
C ASP A 453 -8.05 12.54 16.10
N ARG A 454 -8.52 12.91 14.92
CA ARG A 454 -8.92 14.27 14.56
C ARG A 454 -10.46 14.40 14.52
N VAL A 455 -10.98 15.57 14.86
CA VAL A 455 -12.43 15.90 14.83
C VAL A 455 -12.66 17.37 14.48
N PHE A 456 -13.72 17.69 13.74
CA PHE A 456 -14.07 19.07 13.41
C PHE A 456 -14.95 19.72 14.49
N PRO A 457 -14.90 21.05 14.68
CA PRO A 457 -15.85 21.77 15.53
C PRO A 457 -17.30 21.51 15.14
N GLY A 458 -18.14 21.16 16.11
CA GLY A 458 -19.55 20.83 15.92
C GLY A 458 -19.83 19.41 15.41
N LEU A 459 -18.81 18.68 14.93
CA LEU A 459 -18.90 17.28 14.54
C LEU A 459 -18.41 16.36 15.68
N HIS A 460 -18.56 15.06 15.49
CA HIS A 460 -18.40 14.06 16.52
C HIS A 460 -17.30 13.04 16.21
N ARG A 461 -16.70 12.54 17.29
CA ARG A 461 -15.91 11.31 17.29
C ARG A 461 -16.41 10.38 18.39
N THR A 462 -16.78 9.17 18.00
CA THR A 462 -17.11 8.10 18.92
C THR A 462 -15.82 7.48 19.44
N VAL A 463 -15.67 7.45 20.77
CA VAL A 463 -14.56 6.78 21.46
C VAL A 463 -15.09 5.66 22.32
N ARG A 464 -14.28 4.61 22.48
CA ARG A 464 -14.58 3.45 23.32
C ARG A 464 -13.48 3.22 24.35
N ALA A 465 -13.88 2.83 25.55
CA ALA A 465 -13.00 2.37 26.61
C ALA A 465 -13.04 0.85 26.69
N LEU A 466 -11.88 0.23 26.81
CA LEU A 466 -11.71 -1.19 27.07
C LEU A 466 -11.10 -1.34 28.47
N ALA A 467 -11.82 -1.97 29.39
CA ALA A 467 -11.35 -2.16 30.76
C ALA A 467 -10.44 -3.39 30.85
N HIS A 468 -9.43 -3.28 31.70
CA HIS A 468 -8.52 -4.38 31.97
C HIS A 468 -8.04 -4.40 33.41
N ASP A 469 -7.62 -5.56 33.88
CA ASP A 469 -6.96 -5.73 35.18
C ASP A 469 -5.45 -5.43 35.12
N GLU A 470 -4.73 -5.67 36.22
CA GLU A 470 -3.28 -5.46 36.32
C GLU A 470 -2.46 -6.39 35.42
N THR A 471 -3.07 -7.43 34.87
CA THR A 471 -2.48 -8.33 33.87
C THR A 471 -2.83 -7.94 32.43
N TYR A 472 -3.55 -6.83 32.25
CA TYR A 472 -4.12 -6.36 30.97
C TYR A 472 -5.20 -7.27 30.37
N ALA A 473 -5.66 -8.27 31.13
CA ALA A 473 -6.76 -9.13 30.72
C ALA A 473 -8.07 -8.32 30.63
N PRO A 474 -8.95 -8.63 29.66
CA PRO A 474 -10.19 -7.91 29.43
C PRO A 474 -11.17 -8.04 30.59
N LEU A 475 -11.85 -6.94 30.92
CA LEU A 475 -12.97 -6.93 31.86
C LEU A 475 -14.17 -6.20 31.25
N PRO A 476 -15.41 -6.55 31.65
CA PRO A 476 -16.58 -5.73 31.34
C PRO A 476 -16.37 -4.30 31.82
N VAL A 477 -16.75 -3.33 30.98
CA VAL A 477 -16.68 -1.92 31.35
C VAL A 477 -17.82 -1.59 32.30
N GLY A 478 -17.49 -1.32 33.57
CA GLY A 478 -18.43 -0.83 34.57
C GLY A 478 -18.81 0.65 34.35
N PRO A 479 -19.50 1.28 35.32
CA PRO A 479 -19.80 2.70 35.27
C PRO A 479 -18.53 3.54 35.12
N VAL A 480 -18.43 4.29 34.02
CA VAL A 480 -17.29 5.17 33.72
C VAL A 480 -17.73 6.63 33.69
N ARG A 481 -16.81 7.52 34.07
CA ARG A 481 -16.96 8.97 33.94
C ARG A 481 -16.02 9.49 32.88
N TRP A 482 -16.57 10.18 31.90
CA TRP A 482 -15.83 10.83 30.82
C TRP A 482 -15.67 12.33 31.08
N ARG A 483 -14.56 12.91 30.61
CA ARG A 483 -14.35 14.37 30.57
C ARG A 483 -13.34 14.75 29.48
N GLY A 484 -13.52 15.94 28.90
CA GLY A 484 -12.46 16.62 28.16
C GLY A 484 -11.46 17.28 29.10
N ALA A 485 -10.20 17.41 28.68
CA ALA A 485 -9.13 17.96 29.52
C ALA A 485 -9.19 19.50 29.70
N ASP A 486 -9.59 20.24 28.67
CA ASP A 486 -9.35 21.69 28.55
C ASP A 486 -10.50 22.48 27.87
N GLY A 487 -11.69 21.87 27.77
CA GLY A 487 -12.88 22.51 27.17
C GLY A 487 -12.87 22.62 25.64
N ARG A 488 -11.80 22.13 24.96
CA ARG A 488 -11.75 22.04 23.49
C ARG A 488 -12.71 21.02 22.92
N VAL A 489 -13.14 20.07 23.74
CA VAL A 489 -14.16 19.06 23.44
C VAL A 489 -15.20 19.00 24.56
N SER A 490 -16.44 18.68 24.19
CA SER A 490 -17.44 18.17 25.14
C SER A 490 -17.59 16.67 24.96
N VAL A 491 -17.90 15.95 26.02
CA VAL A 491 -17.99 14.49 26.00
C VAL A 491 -19.33 14.06 26.56
N ASP A 492 -20.12 13.39 25.73
CA ASP A 492 -21.40 12.80 26.11
C ASP A 492 -21.22 11.30 26.28
N ALA A 493 -21.36 10.80 27.51
CA ALA A 493 -21.37 9.37 27.76
C ALA A 493 -22.56 8.70 27.05
N ARG A 494 -22.32 7.55 26.42
CA ARG A 494 -23.34 6.74 25.75
C ARG A 494 -23.49 5.42 26.50
N GLU A 495 -23.82 4.33 25.79
CA GLU A 495 -23.88 2.98 26.36
C GLU A 495 -22.55 2.57 27.04
N ALA A 496 -22.57 1.46 27.78
CA ALA A 496 -21.49 1.11 28.71
C ALA A 496 -20.09 1.12 28.04
N GLY A 497 -19.27 2.11 28.40
CA GLY A 497 -17.89 2.25 27.92
C GLY A 497 -17.71 3.03 26.62
N THR A 498 -18.76 3.65 26.05
CA THR A 498 -18.62 4.52 24.88
C THR A 498 -18.96 5.97 25.21
N ALA A 499 -18.37 6.89 24.45
CA ALA A 499 -18.71 8.30 24.52
C ALA A 499 -18.66 8.96 23.14
N LEU A 500 -19.55 9.91 22.93
CA LEU A 500 -19.55 10.78 21.77
C LEU A 500 -18.81 12.08 22.14
N VAL A 501 -17.69 12.34 21.46
CA VAL A 501 -16.86 13.52 21.69
C VAL A 501 -17.21 14.56 20.63
N THR A 502 -17.71 15.73 21.03
CA THR A 502 -17.98 16.85 20.11
C THR A 502 -16.80 17.82 20.11
N GLY A 503 -16.26 18.13 18.93
CA GLY A 503 -15.27 19.21 18.77
C GLY A 503 -15.88 20.58 19.12
N ARG A 504 -15.17 21.41 19.88
CA ARG A 504 -15.62 22.76 20.26
C ARG A 504 -14.66 23.86 19.80
N ARG A 505 -13.37 23.70 20.09
CA ARG A 505 -12.34 24.71 19.77
C ARG A 505 -11.10 24.03 19.23
N SER A 506 -10.61 24.50 18.10
CA SER A 506 -9.45 23.98 17.37
C SER A 506 -8.19 23.90 18.25
N GLY A 507 -7.44 22.79 18.16
CA GLY A 507 -6.22 22.53 18.92
C GLY A 507 -6.16 21.11 19.48
N ARG A 508 -4.96 20.68 19.89
CA ARG A 508 -4.74 19.40 20.57
C ARG A 508 -5.43 19.37 21.93
N THR A 509 -6.02 18.24 22.28
CA THR A 509 -6.70 17.99 23.56
C THR A 509 -6.62 16.51 23.93
N ARG A 510 -7.18 16.15 25.09
CA ARG A 510 -7.29 14.77 25.56
C ARG A 510 -8.68 14.50 26.11
N VAL A 511 -9.18 13.30 25.85
CA VAL A 511 -10.39 12.77 26.47
C VAL A 511 -9.99 11.77 27.52
N VAL A 512 -10.43 12.00 28.76
CA VAL A 512 -10.09 11.18 29.93
C VAL A 512 -11.32 10.41 30.37
N VAL A 513 -11.16 9.11 30.57
CA VAL A 513 -12.14 8.23 31.18
C VAL A 513 -11.62 7.74 32.52
N SER A 514 -12.50 7.60 33.51
CA SER A 514 -12.17 7.03 34.81
C SER A 514 -13.24 6.05 35.28
N SER A 515 -12.81 4.96 35.92
CA SER A 515 -13.66 3.97 36.59
C SER A 515 -13.20 3.82 38.05
N GLY A 516 -14.13 3.93 39.00
CA GLY A 516 -13.81 3.89 40.43
C GLY A 516 -12.82 4.99 40.86
N HIS A 517 -11.98 4.70 41.86
CA HIS A 517 -11.04 5.67 42.45
C HIS A 517 -9.63 5.67 41.84
N ARG A 518 -9.28 4.71 40.98
CA ARG A 518 -7.88 4.52 40.52
C ARG A 518 -7.71 4.22 39.03
N ALA A 519 -8.69 3.61 38.35
CA ALA A 519 -8.52 3.24 36.95
C ALA A 519 -8.82 4.44 36.04
N THR A 520 -7.86 4.79 35.19
CA THR A 520 -7.99 5.87 34.21
C THR A 520 -7.50 5.43 32.84
N GLY A 521 -8.08 6.02 31.80
CA GLY A 521 -7.65 5.89 30.42
C GLY A 521 -7.68 7.25 29.74
N THR A 522 -6.89 7.42 28.69
CA THR A 522 -6.85 8.68 27.94
C THR A 522 -6.63 8.40 26.47
N VAL A 523 -7.27 9.20 25.62
CA VAL A 523 -7.01 9.27 24.19
C VAL A 523 -6.69 10.72 23.82
N ALA A 524 -5.61 10.93 23.05
CA ALA A 524 -5.30 12.22 22.47
C ALA A 524 -6.19 12.46 21.27
N LEU A 525 -6.68 13.69 21.12
CA LEU A 525 -7.43 14.11 19.96
C LEU A 525 -6.96 15.49 19.49
N THR A 526 -7.10 15.78 18.21
CA THR A 526 -6.90 17.11 17.64
C THR A 526 -8.24 17.63 17.13
N VAL A 527 -8.68 18.78 17.65
CA VAL A 527 -9.81 19.50 17.07
C VAL A 527 -9.29 20.35 15.92
N LEU A 528 -9.79 20.15 14.71
CA LEU A 528 -9.36 20.90 13.51
C LEU A 528 -10.05 22.27 13.42
N ALA A 529 -9.83 23.02 12.33
CA ALA A 529 -10.66 24.16 11.99
C ALA A 529 -12.04 23.69 11.48
N SER A 530 -12.94 24.59 11.10
CA SER A 530 -14.28 24.19 10.61
C SER A 530 -14.19 23.49 9.25
N ALA A 531 -14.85 22.34 9.11
CA ALA A 531 -14.96 21.66 7.82
C ALA A 531 -15.71 22.53 6.79
N VAL A 532 -15.15 22.62 5.59
CA VAL A 532 -15.70 23.36 4.45
C VAL A 532 -16.11 22.44 3.29
N ARG A 533 -15.58 21.21 3.26
CA ARG A 533 -15.87 20.21 2.23
C ARG A 533 -15.90 18.80 2.81
N ILE A 534 -16.63 17.91 2.16
CA ILE A 534 -16.61 16.47 2.41
C ILE A 534 -16.31 15.69 1.12
N ALA A 535 -15.71 14.52 1.24
CA ALA A 535 -15.55 13.58 0.13
C ALA A 535 -15.71 12.12 0.60
N PRO A 536 -16.34 11.25 -0.20
CA PRO A 536 -16.37 9.82 0.06
C PRO A 536 -15.01 9.18 -0.23
N ASN A 537 -14.77 7.96 0.28
CA ASN A 537 -13.58 7.16 -0.06
C ASN A 537 -13.56 6.70 -1.52
N SER A 538 -14.70 6.65 -2.19
CA SER A 538 -14.81 6.38 -3.62
C SER A 538 -16.01 7.11 -4.21
N THR A 539 -15.90 7.54 -5.47
CA THR A 539 -17.02 8.08 -6.25
C THR A 539 -17.90 6.99 -6.85
N LEU A 540 -17.45 5.72 -6.87
CA LEU A 540 -18.18 4.54 -7.31
C LEU A 540 -18.00 3.37 -6.32
N LEU A 541 -19.11 2.80 -5.84
CA LEU A 541 -19.14 1.55 -5.08
C LEU A 541 -19.75 0.43 -5.94
N ALA A 542 -18.94 -0.58 -6.27
CA ALA A 542 -19.41 -1.76 -6.97
C ALA A 542 -19.67 -2.90 -5.97
N LEU A 543 -20.90 -3.40 -5.92
CA LEU A 543 -21.32 -4.52 -5.06
C LEU A 543 -21.47 -5.79 -5.90
N ASN A 544 -21.06 -6.93 -5.34
CA ASN A 544 -21.17 -8.24 -5.99
C ASN A 544 -22.59 -8.83 -5.87
N GLY A 545 -23.57 -8.18 -6.49
CA GLY A 545 -24.96 -8.62 -6.54
C GLY A 545 -25.76 -8.40 -5.25
N VAL A 546 -26.95 -9.00 -5.19
CA VAL A 546 -27.85 -8.91 -4.02
C VAL A 546 -27.17 -9.50 -2.78
N GLY A 547 -27.19 -8.75 -1.70
CA GLY A 547 -26.54 -9.12 -0.45
C GLY A 547 -25.04 -8.85 -0.41
N GLY A 548 -24.40 -8.50 -1.53
CA GLY A 548 -23.02 -8.01 -1.57
C GLY A 548 -22.87 -6.71 -0.77
N GLU A 549 -21.76 -6.57 -0.04
CA GLU A 549 -21.51 -5.46 0.87
C GLU A 549 -20.24 -4.69 0.52
N ALA A 550 -20.26 -3.38 0.75
CA ALA A 550 -19.08 -2.52 0.73
C ALA A 550 -19.11 -1.54 1.91
N ARG A 551 -17.93 -1.07 2.30
CA ARG A 551 -17.78 0.00 3.30
C ARG A 551 -17.74 1.36 2.63
N LEU A 552 -18.54 2.28 3.17
CA LEU A 552 -18.54 3.69 2.78
C LEU A 552 -18.06 4.52 3.98
N THR A 553 -17.03 5.31 3.76
CA THR A 553 -16.50 6.29 4.72
C THR A 553 -16.49 7.67 4.09
N VAL A 554 -16.67 8.70 4.90
CA VAL A 554 -16.65 10.10 4.46
C VAL A 554 -15.51 10.82 5.17
N ARG A 555 -14.75 11.63 4.45
CA ARG A 555 -13.69 12.48 4.99
C ARG A 555 -14.11 13.93 4.88
N GLY A 556 -13.98 14.69 5.97
CA GLY A 556 -14.11 16.14 5.97
C GLY A 556 -12.76 16.79 5.73
N TYR A 557 -12.79 18.01 5.21
CA TYR A 557 -11.63 18.87 5.00
C TYR A 557 -11.97 20.27 5.48
N ASP A 558 -11.07 20.92 6.22
CA ASP A 558 -11.17 22.35 6.47
C ASP A 558 -10.49 23.17 5.36
N ALA A 559 -10.45 24.49 5.54
CA ALA A 559 -9.90 25.42 4.56
C ALA A 559 -8.38 25.30 4.36
N LEU A 560 -7.67 24.65 5.28
CA LEU A 560 -6.24 24.35 5.19
C LEU A 560 -5.94 22.99 4.56
N GLY A 561 -6.98 22.24 4.19
CA GLY A 561 -6.83 20.87 3.73
C GLY A 561 -6.52 19.86 4.83
N ASP A 562 -6.47 20.27 6.11
CA ASP A 562 -6.49 19.35 7.22
C ASP A 562 -7.75 18.49 7.13
N SER A 563 -7.58 17.18 7.30
CA SER A 563 -8.67 16.22 7.09
C SER A 563 -8.90 15.30 8.28
N ALA A 564 -10.15 14.87 8.43
CA ALA A 564 -10.53 13.83 9.38
C ALA A 564 -11.66 12.95 8.81
N PRO A 565 -11.67 11.64 9.10
CA PRO A 565 -12.79 10.78 8.76
C PRO A 565 -14.00 11.20 9.61
N LEU A 566 -15.19 11.20 9.04
CA LEU A 566 -16.42 11.60 9.74
C LEU A 566 -17.12 10.36 10.28
N ASP A 567 -17.59 10.43 11.51
CA ASP A 567 -18.46 9.40 12.07
C ASP A 567 -19.78 9.36 11.28
N ALA A 568 -20.31 8.15 11.05
CA ALA A 568 -21.59 7.95 10.37
C ALA A 568 -22.75 8.71 11.03
N SER A 569 -22.66 9.05 12.33
CA SER A 569 -23.66 9.85 13.03
C SER A 569 -23.73 11.31 12.54
N ASP A 570 -22.68 11.83 11.92
CA ASP A 570 -22.64 13.20 11.38
C ASP A 570 -23.10 13.28 9.93
N VAL A 571 -23.24 12.15 9.25
CA VAL A 571 -23.52 12.07 7.82
C VAL A 571 -24.95 11.60 7.59
N ARG A 572 -25.76 12.44 6.96
CA ARG A 572 -27.07 12.03 6.44
C ARG A 572 -26.89 11.45 5.05
N VAL A 573 -27.33 10.22 4.84
CA VAL A 573 -27.33 9.54 3.53
C VAL A 573 -28.75 9.44 2.99
N THR A 574 -28.95 9.80 1.73
CA THR A 574 -30.23 9.63 1.00
C THR A 574 -29.99 9.11 -0.41
N GLY A 575 -31.05 8.66 -1.10
CA GLY A 575 -30.93 7.98 -2.39
C GLY A 575 -30.66 6.48 -2.23
N GLY A 576 -30.69 5.74 -3.33
CA GLY A 576 -30.50 4.27 -3.31
C GLY A 576 -31.73 3.45 -2.97
N ASP A 577 -32.91 4.07 -2.82
CA ASP A 577 -34.15 3.39 -2.46
C ASP A 577 -34.47 2.23 -3.42
N GLY A 578 -34.64 1.03 -2.87
CA GLY A 578 -34.91 -0.20 -3.63
C GLY A 578 -33.68 -0.83 -4.30
N VAL A 579 -32.53 -0.16 -4.34
CA VAL A 579 -31.29 -0.65 -4.95
C VAL A 579 -30.27 -1.09 -3.91
N VAL A 580 -30.09 -0.29 -2.85
CA VAL A 580 -29.17 -0.58 -1.74
C VAL A 580 -29.79 -0.25 -0.39
N SER A 581 -29.30 -0.91 0.66
CA SER A 581 -29.51 -0.49 2.05
C SER A 581 -28.21 0.06 2.61
N VAL A 582 -28.27 1.23 3.23
CA VAL A 582 -27.13 1.88 3.89
C VAL A 582 -27.39 1.92 5.39
N ARG A 583 -26.48 1.38 6.20
CA ARG A 583 -26.63 1.35 7.66
C ARG A 583 -25.32 1.75 8.35
N PRO A 584 -25.38 2.59 9.41
CA PRO A 584 -24.23 2.78 10.29
C PRO A 584 -23.79 1.45 10.89
N ALA A 585 -22.49 1.25 10.96
CA ALA A 585 -21.85 0.10 11.59
C ALA A 585 -21.27 0.49 12.96
N SER A 586 -20.88 -0.51 13.77
CA SER A 586 -20.35 -0.31 15.13
C SER A 586 -18.98 0.35 15.18
N ASP A 587 -18.27 0.38 14.06
CA ASP A 587 -17.01 1.11 13.83
C ASP A 587 -17.25 2.55 13.37
N ALA A 588 -18.48 3.05 13.48
CA ALA A 588 -18.90 4.39 13.05
C ALA A 588 -18.71 4.66 11.54
N THR A 589 -18.58 3.64 10.68
CA THR A 589 -18.68 3.77 9.22
C THR A 589 -20.08 3.42 8.72
N PHE A 590 -20.31 3.43 7.40
CA PHE A 590 -21.48 2.81 6.79
C PHE A 590 -21.16 1.44 6.17
N THR A 591 -22.10 0.50 6.30
CA THR A 591 -22.20 -0.69 5.45
C THR A 591 -23.27 -0.45 4.39
N VAL A 592 -22.89 -0.57 3.12
CA VAL A 592 -23.78 -0.49 1.95
C VAL A 592 -24.00 -1.91 1.43
N ARG A 593 -25.25 -2.36 1.37
CA ARG A 593 -25.62 -3.71 0.96
C ARG A 593 -26.57 -3.70 -0.24
N GLY A 594 -26.28 -4.49 -1.26
CA GLY A 594 -27.10 -4.62 -2.47
C GLY A 594 -28.47 -5.24 -2.20
N LEU A 595 -29.52 -4.65 -2.77
CA LEU A 595 -30.92 -5.13 -2.65
C LEU A 595 -31.52 -5.59 -3.98
N ALA A 596 -31.08 -5.03 -5.10
CA ALA A 596 -31.56 -5.38 -6.43
C ALA A 596 -30.38 -5.61 -7.38
N ASP A 597 -30.35 -6.78 -8.02
CA ASP A 597 -29.30 -7.13 -8.99
C ASP A 597 -29.48 -6.35 -10.30
N GLY A 598 -28.39 -6.10 -11.01
CA GLY A 598 -28.40 -5.38 -12.29
C GLY A 598 -28.87 -3.92 -12.20
N ALA A 599 -28.86 -3.33 -11.00
CA ALA A 599 -29.35 -1.97 -10.74
C ALA A 599 -28.22 -1.01 -10.34
N SER A 600 -28.46 0.28 -10.56
CA SER A 600 -27.59 1.36 -10.11
C SER A 600 -28.37 2.46 -9.38
N ALA A 601 -27.68 3.22 -8.54
CA ALA A 601 -28.23 4.38 -7.87
C ALA A 601 -27.15 5.40 -7.54
N THR A 602 -27.57 6.61 -7.16
CA THR A 602 -26.69 7.63 -6.56
C THR A 602 -27.09 7.81 -5.09
N LEU A 603 -26.10 7.75 -4.21
CA LEU A 603 -26.21 8.13 -2.81
C LEU A 603 -25.78 9.58 -2.64
N HIS A 604 -26.59 10.36 -1.94
CA HIS A 604 -26.33 11.74 -1.57
C HIS A 604 -25.93 11.81 -0.09
N LEU A 605 -24.71 12.28 0.17
CA LEU A 605 -24.12 12.45 1.49
C LEU A 605 -24.24 13.91 1.92
N THR A 606 -24.71 14.19 3.12
CA THR A 606 -24.88 15.56 3.63
C THR A 606 -24.34 15.69 5.06
N VAL A 607 -23.50 16.70 5.29
CA VAL A 607 -22.96 17.09 6.62
C VAL A 607 -23.12 18.60 6.77
N GLY A 608 -24.06 19.04 7.62
CA GLY A 608 -24.42 20.45 7.70
C GLY A 608 -24.89 20.98 6.34
N LYS A 609 -24.12 21.90 5.73
CA LYS A 609 -24.36 22.45 4.39
C LYS A 609 -23.54 21.78 3.28
N MET A 610 -22.59 20.92 3.65
CA MET A 610 -21.69 20.26 2.70
C MET A 610 -22.35 19.01 2.13
N THR A 611 -22.14 18.76 0.84
CA THR A 611 -22.71 17.61 0.13
C THR A 611 -21.66 16.91 -0.74
N ALA A 612 -21.78 15.60 -0.89
CA ALA A 612 -21.05 14.81 -1.88
C ALA A 612 -21.88 13.62 -2.34
N ASP A 613 -21.62 13.14 -3.55
CA ASP A 613 -22.38 12.04 -4.15
C ASP A 613 -21.51 10.82 -4.40
N VAL A 614 -22.12 9.64 -4.36
CA VAL A 614 -21.49 8.34 -4.66
C VAL A 614 -22.38 7.56 -5.61
N ALA A 615 -21.85 7.14 -6.75
CA ALA A 615 -22.51 6.16 -7.60
C ALA A 615 -22.40 4.75 -6.99
N VAL A 616 -23.45 3.94 -7.12
CA VAL A 616 -23.45 2.56 -6.66
C VAL A 616 -24.00 1.66 -7.75
N THR A 617 -23.32 0.55 -8.01
CA THR A 617 -23.77 -0.51 -8.93
C THR A 617 -23.89 -1.82 -8.17
N VAL A 618 -24.98 -2.57 -8.39
CA VAL A 618 -25.24 -3.84 -7.72
C VAL A 618 -25.27 -4.96 -8.74
N GLY A 619 -24.27 -5.83 -8.64
CA GLY A 619 -24.05 -6.95 -9.55
C GLY A 619 -23.87 -6.52 -11.00
N LEU A 620 -24.25 -7.40 -11.91
CA LEU A 620 -24.07 -7.22 -13.34
C LEU A 620 -25.43 -7.24 -14.05
N ALA A 621 -25.59 -6.40 -15.04
CA ALA A 621 -26.71 -6.44 -15.97
C ALA A 621 -26.36 -7.32 -17.16
N GLU A 622 -27.28 -8.22 -17.53
CA GLU A 622 -27.12 -9.03 -18.73
C GLU A 622 -27.61 -8.30 -19.97
N THR A 623 -26.79 -8.26 -21.02
CA THR A 623 -27.17 -7.73 -22.33
C THR A 623 -26.94 -8.78 -23.41
N THR A 624 -27.97 -9.11 -24.19
CA THR A 624 -27.83 -10.01 -25.35
C THR A 624 -26.94 -9.36 -26.41
N PHE A 625 -25.91 -10.07 -26.88
CA PHE A 625 -25.08 -9.63 -28.00
C PHE A 625 -25.28 -10.49 -29.26
N ALA A 626 -25.84 -11.69 -29.12
CA ALA A 626 -26.27 -12.52 -30.25
C ALA A 626 -27.54 -13.30 -29.88
N ASP A 627 -28.65 -12.97 -30.55
CA ASP A 627 -29.97 -13.61 -30.38
C ASP A 627 -30.17 -14.85 -31.27
N LEU A 628 -29.23 -15.10 -32.18
CA LEU A 628 -29.19 -16.23 -33.11
C LEU A 628 -30.40 -16.32 -34.07
N PHE A 629 -31.16 -15.24 -34.31
CA PHE A 629 -32.17 -15.23 -35.39
C PHE A 629 -31.56 -15.48 -36.76
N ASP A 630 -30.29 -15.14 -36.93
CA ASP A 630 -29.50 -15.36 -38.14
C ASP A 630 -28.73 -16.69 -38.14
N ALA A 631 -29.03 -17.65 -37.25
CA ALA A 631 -28.29 -18.91 -37.09
C ALA A 631 -28.06 -19.68 -38.40
N ALA A 632 -28.93 -19.51 -39.41
CA ALA A 632 -28.77 -20.12 -40.73
C ALA A 632 -27.58 -19.56 -41.54
N SER A 633 -27.09 -18.38 -41.16
CA SER A 633 -25.98 -17.66 -41.78
C SER A 633 -24.63 -17.96 -41.11
N TRP A 634 -24.64 -18.65 -39.97
CA TRP A 634 -23.42 -19.06 -39.28
C TRP A 634 -22.78 -20.23 -40.03
N THR A 635 -21.44 -20.28 -40.01
CA THR A 635 -20.68 -21.28 -40.77
C THR A 635 -19.85 -22.16 -39.85
N SER A 636 -19.64 -23.41 -40.26
CA SER A 636 -18.76 -24.33 -39.54
C SER A 636 -17.32 -24.13 -39.97
N ALA A 637 -16.41 -24.06 -38.99
CA ALA A 637 -14.97 -24.20 -39.22
C ALA A 637 -14.40 -25.25 -38.27
N HIS A 638 -13.24 -25.83 -38.58
CA HIS A 638 -12.66 -26.88 -37.75
C HIS A 638 -11.13 -26.87 -37.80
N ASP A 639 -10.53 -27.39 -36.74
CA ASP A 639 -9.13 -27.80 -36.71
C ASP A 639 -9.07 -29.31 -36.49
N ARG A 640 -8.69 -30.06 -37.55
CA ARG A 640 -8.48 -31.51 -37.51
C ARG A 640 -9.71 -32.34 -37.05
N ALA A 641 -10.91 -31.76 -37.13
CA ALA A 641 -12.21 -32.39 -36.85
C ALA A 641 -13.15 -32.29 -38.07
N PRO A 642 -12.75 -32.76 -39.27
CA PRO A 642 -13.63 -32.69 -40.44
C PRO A 642 -14.87 -33.57 -40.22
N GLY A 643 -16.04 -33.08 -40.63
CA GLY A 643 -17.32 -33.81 -40.51
C GLY A 643 -18.31 -33.22 -39.53
N GLY A 644 -17.90 -32.22 -38.73
CA GLY A 644 -18.83 -31.40 -37.95
C GLY A 644 -19.56 -30.34 -38.79
N SER A 645 -20.70 -29.88 -38.31
CA SER A 645 -21.55 -28.88 -38.96
C SER A 645 -22.16 -27.90 -37.95
N VAL A 646 -22.72 -26.81 -38.46
CA VAL A 646 -23.56 -25.89 -37.68
C VAL A 646 -24.93 -25.77 -38.34
N ALA A 647 -25.99 -25.72 -37.54
CA ALA A 647 -27.36 -25.59 -38.03
C ALA A 647 -28.26 -24.87 -37.01
N PRO A 648 -29.29 -24.13 -37.47
CA PRO A 648 -30.34 -23.60 -36.59
C PRO A 648 -31.02 -24.72 -35.80
N ALA A 649 -31.33 -24.46 -34.55
CA ALA A 649 -32.06 -25.38 -33.67
C ALA A 649 -32.91 -24.60 -32.65
N PRO A 650 -33.88 -25.23 -31.99
CA PRO A 650 -34.55 -24.63 -30.83
C PRO A 650 -33.56 -24.46 -29.66
N GLY A 651 -33.58 -23.30 -29.04
CA GLY A 651 -32.83 -22.94 -27.83
C GLY A 651 -33.50 -23.42 -26.54
N HIS A 652 -32.90 -23.07 -25.40
CA HIS A 652 -33.29 -23.56 -24.07
C HIS A 652 -34.74 -23.26 -23.65
N ASP A 653 -35.33 -22.21 -24.18
CA ASP A 653 -36.68 -21.70 -23.92
C ASP A 653 -37.57 -21.69 -25.18
N GLY A 654 -37.08 -22.29 -26.28
CA GLY A 654 -37.73 -22.25 -27.59
C GLY A 654 -37.34 -21.05 -28.48
N ALA A 655 -36.50 -20.13 -27.99
CA ALA A 655 -35.88 -19.10 -28.84
C ALA A 655 -34.91 -19.72 -29.87
N PRO A 656 -34.43 -18.96 -30.88
CA PRO A 656 -33.41 -19.46 -31.79
C PRO A 656 -32.13 -19.90 -31.07
N GLY A 657 -31.63 -21.08 -31.44
CA GLY A 657 -30.37 -21.66 -30.99
C GLY A 657 -29.54 -22.16 -32.18
N LEU A 658 -28.31 -22.56 -31.89
CA LEU A 658 -27.36 -23.05 -32.88
C LEU A 658 -26.78 -24.39 -32.42
N THR A 659 -27.01 -25.45 -33.18
CA THR A 659 -26.40 -26.76 -32.92
C THR A 659 -25.07 -26.86 -33.65
N LEU A 660 -24.02 -27.23 -32.92
CA LEU A 660 -22.70 -27.58 -33.41
C LEU A 660 -22.52 -29.09 -33.30
N THR A 661 -22.47 -29.79 -34.43
CA THR A 661 -22.07 -31.21 -34.46
C THR A 661 -20.57 -31.31 -34.66
N TYR A 662 -19.92 -32.31 -34.05
CA TYR A 662 -18.48 -32.48 -34.15
C TYR A 662 -18.09 -33.96 -34.29
N ASP A 663 -16.98 -34.21 -34.99
CA ASP A 663 -16.36 -35.51 -35.10
C ASP A 663 -14.89 -35.44 -34.66
N PHE A 664 -14.63 -35.83 -33.41
CA PHE A 664 -13.30 -35.85 -32.81
C PHE A 664 -12.60 -37.22 -32.96
N THR A 665 -13.12 -38.11 -33.80
CA THR A 665 -12.52 -39.43 -34.11
C THR A 665 -11.46 -39.37 -35.22
N ARG A 666 -11.39 -38.24 -35.94
CA ARG A 666 -10.63 -38.11 -37.19
C ARG A 666 -9.14 -37.79 -37.00
N SER A 667 -8.72 -37.45 -35.78
CA SER A 667 -7.34 -37.11 -35.44
C SER A 667 -7.07 -37.37 -33.96
N THR A 668 -5.81 -37.63 -33.61
CA THR A 668 -5.34 -37.75 -32.21
C THR A 668 -4.63 -36.50 -31.70
N ALA A 669 -4.46 -35.46 -32.54
CA ALA A 669 -3.97 -34.15 -32.10
C ALA A 669 -5.05 -33.39 -31.30
N THR A 670 -4.85 -32.11 -30.96
CA THR A 670 -5.96 -31.26 -30.51
C THR A 670 -6.95 -31.05 -31.66
N ARG A 671 -8.24 -31.28 -31.39
CA ARG A 671 -9.35 -31.16 -32.33
C ARG A 671 -10.26 -30.02 -31.91
N GLY A 672 -10.76 -29.27 -32.87
CA GLY A 672 -11.68 -28.18 -32.63
C GLY A 672 -12.80 -28.13 -33.66
N GLN A 673 -14.03 -27.95 -33.20
CA GLN A 673 -15.19 -27.63 -34.03
C GLN A 673 -15.74 -26.26 -33.64
N TYR A 674 -16.00 -25.41 -34.63
CA TYR A 674 -16.30 -24.00 -34.42
C TYR A 674 -17.59 -23.58 -35.10
N ALA A 675 -18.35 -22.71 -34.43
CA ALA A 675 -19.41 -21.92 -35.03
C ALA A 675 -18.93 -20.48 -35.24
N VAL A 676 -18.91 -20.05 -36.49
CA VAL A 676 -18.41 -18.73 -36.91
C VAL A 676 -19.58 -17.86 -37.37
N PRO A 677 -19.81 -16.68 -36.75
CA PRO A 677 -20.85 -15.76 -37.17
C PRO A 677 -20.55 -15.17 -38.56
N PRO A 678 -21.57 -14.68 -39.29
CA PRO A 678 -21.39 -14.11 -40.62
C PRO A 678 -20.47 -12.87 -40.64
N GLN A 679 -20.37 -12.15 -39.51
CA GLN A 679 -19.42 -11.06 -39.25
C GLN A 679 -19.01 -11.08 -37.77
N PRO A 680 -17.82 -10.55 -37.40
CA PRO A 680 -17.45 -10.35 -36.00
C PRO A 680 -18.45 -9.45 -35.27
N ILE A 681 -18.81 -9.78 -34.02
CA ILE A 681 -19.88 -9.11 -33.26
C ILE A 681 -19.27 -8.28 -32.12
N PRO A 682 -19.42 -6.95 -32.08
CA PRO A 682 -18.98 -6.14 -30.94
C PRO A 682 -19.71 -6.53 -29.65
N LEU A 683 -18.96 -6.72 -28.57
CA LEU A 683 -19.54 -6.96 -27.25
C LEU A 683 -19.92 -5.61 -26.60
N PRO A 684 -21.15 -5.45 -26.09
CA PRO A 684 -21.57 -4.23 -25.42
C PRO A 684 -20.72 -3.87 -24.20
N GLY A 685 -20.40 -2.58 -24.04
CA GLY A 685 -19.77 -2.03 -22.83
C GLY A 685 -18.39 -2.61 -22.48
N ARG A 686 -18.16 -2.77 -21.17
CA ARG A 686 -16.96 -3.42 -20.59
C ARG A 686 -17.37 -4.70 -19.87
N PRO A 687 -17.58 -5.82 -20.59
CA PRO A 687 -18.10 -7.04 -20.00
C PRO A 687 -17.13 -7.64 -18.98
N GLN A 688 -17.67 -8.09 -17.84
CA GLN A 688 -16.94 -8.86 -16.83
C GLN A 688 -17.02 -10.37 -17.11
N ALA A 689 -18.10 -10.81 -17.75
CA ALA A 689 -18.25 -12.18 -18.23
C ALA A 689 -19.09 -12.21 -19.52
N VAL A 690 -19.00 -13.33 -20.23
CA VAL A 690 -19.92 -13.70 -21.32
C VAL A 690 -20.68 -14.95 -20.88
N THR A 691 -21.98 -15.01 -21.10
CA THR A 691 -22.80 -16.17 -20.75
C THR A 691 -23.52 -16.71 -21.97
N LEU A 692 -23.78 -18.02 -21.95
CA LEU A 692 -24.69 -18.66 -22.89
C LEU A 692 -25.29 -19.93 -22.29
N TRP A 693 -26.47 -20.31 -22.77
CA TRP A 693 -27.04 -21.62 -22.47
C TRP A 693 -26.46 -22.67 -23.40
N ILE A 694 -26.08 -23.81 -22.83
CA ILE A 694 -25.46 -24.94 -23.53
C ILE A 694 -26.27 -26.20 -23.23
N ASN A 695 -26.84 -26.81 -24.27
CA ASN A 695 -27.40 -28.15 -24.24
C ASN A 695 -26.27 -29.15 -24.42
N GLY A 696 -25.74 -29.64 -23.30
CA GLY A 696 -24.59 -30.54 -23.30
C GLY A 696 -24.96 -31.96 -23.70
N ASP A 697 -24.00 -32.68 -24.28
CA ASP A 697 -24.10 -34.11 -24.56
C ASP A 697 -23.32 -34.97 -23.55
N GLY A 698 -22.62 -34.35 -22.60
CA GLY A 698 -21.92 -34.98 -21.49
C GLY A 698 -20.56 -35.58 -21.85
N ASN A 699 -20.07 -35.39 -23.08
CA ASN A 699 -18.85 -36.02 -23.55
C ASN A 699 -17.55 -35.34 -23.07
N GLY A 700 -17.63 -34.23 -22.33
CA GLY A 700 -16.48 -33.59 -21.67
C GLY A 700 -15.63 -32.69 -22.56
N GLU A 701 -16.13 -32.28 -23.72
CA GLU A 701 -15.50 -31.28 -24.58
C GLU A 701 -15.41 -29.91 -23.90
N TRP A 702 -14.39 -29.13 -24.29
CA TRP A 702 -14.10 -27.85 -23.68
C TRP A 702 -14.67 -26.69 -24.52
N PRO A 703 -15.69 -25.97 -24.02
CA PRO A 703 -16.23 -24.79 -24.69
C PRO A 703 -15.32 -23.58 -24.46
N ARG A 704 -15.09 -22.82 -25.53
CA ARG A 704 -14.35 -21.56 -25.53
C ARG A 704 -15.02 -20.52 -26.44
N LEU A 705 -14.88 -19.25 -26.10
CA LEU A 705 -15.33 -18.12 -26.93
C LEU A 705 -14.12 -17.34 -27.40
N GLN A 706 -13.90 -17.24 -28.71
CA GLN A 706 -12.81 -16.43 -29.25
C GLN A 706 -13.26 -14.97 -29.39
N TYR A 707 -12.39 -14.04 -29.03
CA TYR A 707 -12.62 -12.60 -29.18
C TYR A 707 -11.36 -11.87 -29.64
N ARG A 708 -11.53 -10.63 -30.12
CA ARG A 708 -10.47 -9.66 -30.39
C ARG A 708 -10.62 -8.46 -29.45
N SER A 709 -9.53 -8.04 -28.82
CA SER A 709 -9.48 -6.90 -27.89
C SER A 709 -9.28 -5.56 -28.60
N GLY A 710 -9.45 -4.45 -27.87
CA GLY A 710 -9.21 -3.09 -28.37
C GLY A 710 -7.76 -2.82 -28.76
N SER A 711 -6.82 -3.59 -28.20
CA SER A 711 -5.40 -3.59 -28.60
C SER A 711 -5.12 -4.37 -29.90
N GLY A 712 -6.14 -5.00 -30.49
CA GLY A 712 -6.03 -5.79 -31.70
C GLY A 712 -5.64 -7.27 -31.49
N VAL A 713 -5.36 -7.69 -30.25
CA VAL A 713 -4.99 -9.08 -29.87
C VAL A 713 -6.21 -10.00 -29.89
N THR A 714 -6.07 -11.20 -30.49
CA THR A 714 -7.08 -12.28 -30.45
C THR A 714 -6.78 -13.26 -29.32
N ALA A 715 -7.77 -13.54 -28.48
CA ALA A 715 -7.68 -14.44 -27.33
C ALA A 715 -8.96 -15.29 -27.19
N ASN A 716 -9.03 -16.15 -26.15
CA ASN A 716 -10.21 -16.95 -25.85
C ASN A 716 -10.67 -16.69 -24.41
N LEU A 717 -11.97 -16.72 -24.19
CA LEU A 717 -12.59 -16.90 -22.88
C LEU A 717 -12.90 -18.38 -22.71
N ASP A 718 -12.49 -18.96 -21.59
CA ASP A 718 -12.59 -20.38 -21.32
C ASP A 718 -13.78 -20.68 -20.42
N GLY A 719 -14.62 -21.64 -20.83
CA GLY A 719 -15.77 -22.10 -20.05
C GLY A 719 -15.50 -23.44 -19.34
N PRO A 720 -16.43 -23.91 -18.50
CA PRO A 720 -16.33 -25.22 -17.85
C PRO A 720 -16.46 -26.37 -18.86
N LEU A 721 -15.76 -27.50 -18.63
CA LEU A 721 -15.89 -28.72 -19.45
C LEU A 721 -17.35 -29.22 -19.45
N ILE A 722 -17.88 -29.62 -20.61
CA ILE A 722 -19.27 -30.07 -20.77
C ILE A 722 -19.40 -31.53 -20.31
N THR A 723 -19.45 -31.75 -19.00
CA THR A 723 -19.64 -33.09 -18.39
C THR A 723 -21.10 -33.36 -18.02
N TRP A 724 -22.04 -32.54 -18.50
CA TRP A 724 -23.47 -32.63 -18.21
C TRP A 724 -24.27 -32.88 -19.49
N THR A 725 -25.45 -33.47 -19.33
CA THR A 725 -26.46 -33.58 -20.39
C THR A 725 -27.60 -32.59 -20.15
N GLY A 726 -28.18 -32.05 -21.23
CA GLY A 726 -29.27 -31.08 -21.14
C GLY A 726 -28.80 -29.63 -21.02
N TRP A 727 -29.77 -28.71 -20.92
CA TRP A 727 -29.51 -27.27 -20.86
C TRP A 727 -28.92 -26.82 -19.53
N ARG A 728 -27.80 -26.10 -19.60
CA ARG A 728 -27.19 -25.38 -18.47
C ARG A 728 -26.62 -24.05 -18.94
N LYS A 729 -26.81 -23.00 -18.14
CA LYS A 729 -26.14 -21.72 -18.37
C LYS A 729 -24.66 -21.83 -17.99
N ALA A 730 -23.77 -21.46 -18.89
CA ALA A 730 -22.33 -21.44 -18.70
C ALA A 730 -21.81 -19.99 -18.76
N GLU A 731 -20.86 -19.68 -17.88
CA GLU A 731 -20.22 -18.37 -17.74
C GLU A 731 -18.77 -18.46 -18.20
N PHE A 732 -18.31 -17.42 -18.89
CA PHE A 732 -16.98 -17.28 -19.48
C PHE A 732 -16.39 -15.95 -18.99
N PRO A 733 -15.58 -15.94 -17.91
CA PRO A 733 -15.09 -14.71 -17.29
C PRO A 733 -14.12 -13.97 -18.21
N VAL A 734 -14.22 -12.64 -18.25
CA VAL A 734 -13.27 -11.76 -18.94
C VAL A 734 -12.11 -11.43 -17.99
N PRO A 735 -10.85 -11.72 -18.35
CA PRO A 735 -9.71 -11.44 -17.49
C PRO A 735 -9.59 -9.96 -17.12
N THR A 736 -9.28 -9.66 -15.85
CA THR A 736 -8.99 -8.29 -15.41
C THR A 736 -7.82 -7.70 -16.20
N GLY A 737 -7.91 -6.42 -16.59
CA GLY A 737 -6.91 -5.75 -17.43
C GLY A 737 -7.08 -5.95 -18.94
N THR A 738 -8.12 -6.68 -19.37
CA THR A 738 -8.46 -6.82 -20.79
C THR A 738 -8.78 -5.45 -21.43
N VAL A 739 -8.12 -5.13 -22.55
CA VAL A 739 -8.32 -3.86 -23.27
C VAL A 739 -9.61 -3.90 -24.10
N HIS A 740 -10.55 -3.01 -23.80
CA HIS A 740 -11.83 -2.85 -24.51
C HIS A 740 -11.74 -1.86 -25.68
N PRO A 741 -12.67 -1.87 -26.66
CA PRO A 741 -13.83 -2.76 -26.80
C PRO A 741 -13.46 -4.21 -27.17
N LEU A 742 -14.34 -5.16 -26.88
CA LEU A 742 -14.18 -6.57 -27.29
C LEU A 742 -15.05 -6.88 -28.50
N THR A 743 -14.55 -7.72 -29.40
CA THR A 743 -15.31 -8.21 -30.56
C THR A 743 -15.31 -9.74 -30.57
N PHE A 744 -16.47 -10.37 -30.43
CA PHE A 744 -16.67 -11.80 -30.49
C PHE A 744 -16.44 -12.35 -31.91
N GLN A 745 -15.78 -13.51 -32.01
CA GLN A 745 -15.37 -14.09 -33.29
C GLN A 745 -15.87 -15.51 -33.55
N ARG A 746 -16.05 -16.37 -32.54
CA ARG A 746 -16.59 -17.75 -32.71
C ARG A 746 -16.79 -18.48 -31.38
N VAL A 747 -17.76 -19.40 -31.36
CA VAL A 747 -17.87 -20.46 -30.34
C VAL A 747 -16.98 -21.61 -30.76
N ARG A 748 -16.24 -22.22 -29.82
CA ARG A 748 -15.31 -23.31 -30.08
C ARG A 748 -15.54 -24.45 -29.09
N LEU A 749 -15.66 -25.68 -29.61
CA LEU A 749 -15.60 -26.91 -28.82
C LEU A 749 -14.25 -27.57 -29.10
N LEU A 750 -13.49 -27.89 -28.05
CA LEU A 750 -12.18 -28.51 -28.17
C LEU A 750 -12.11 -29.86 -27.45
N GLU A 751 -11.38 -30.80 -28.04
CA GLU A 751 -10.86 -32.00 -27.36
C GLU A 751 -9.33 -32.01 -27.49
N THR A 752 -8.64 -32.05 -26.35
CA THR A 752 -7.18 -31.94 -26.25
C THR A 752 -6.51 -33.27 -25.93
N SER A 753 -7.27 -34.25 -25.43
CA SER A 753 -6.79 -35.59 -25.09
C SER A 753 -6.77 -36.49 -26.32
N ALA A 754 -5.57 -36.99 -26.66
CA ALA A 754 -5.38 -37.96 -27.73
C ALA A 754 -6.07 -39.32 -27.46
N ALA A 755 -6.31 -39.65 -26.18
CA ALA A 755 -6.88 -40.94 -25.76
C ALA A 755 -8.41 -40.99 -25.85
N ARG A 756 -9.07 -39.84 -25.98
CA ARG A 756 -10.53 -39.73 -26.09
C ARG A 756 -10.87 -39.64 -27.57
N SER A 757 -11.92 -40.31 -28.04
CA SER A 757 -12.34 -40.31 -29.44
C SER A 757 -13.84 -40.56 -29.54
N TYR A 758 -14.61 -39.56 -29.97
CA TYR A 758 -16.06 -39.60 -29.98
C TYR A 758 -16.64 -38.57 -30.98
N THR A 759 -17.93 -38.70 -31.25
CA THR A 759 -18.74 -37.75 -32.02
C THR A 759 -19.87 -37.24 -31.14
N GLY A 760 -20.32 -36.01 -31.35
CA GLY A 760 -21.38 -35.44 -30.53
C GLY A 760 -22.01 -34.20 -31.13
N ALA A 761 -22.91 -33.60 -30.37
CA ALA A 761 -23.63 -32.41 -30.77
C ALA A 761 -24.01 -31.59 -29.54
N VAL A 762 -23.67 -30.30 -29.58
CA VAL A 762 -24.00 -29.34 -28.53
C VAL A 762 -24.83 -28.22 -29.16
N THR A 763 -25.92 -27.84 -28.51
CA THR A 763 -26.71 -26.66 -28.91
C THR A 763 -26.41 -25.50 -27.98
N VAL A 764 -26.17 -24.32 -28.54
CA VAL A 764 -26.02 -23.07 -27.79
C VAL A 764 -27.19 -22.13 -28.04
N SER A 765 -27.59 -21.35 -27.04
CA SER A 765 -28.60 -20.30 -27.18
C SER A 765 -28.38 -19.15 -26.20
N ASP A 766 -28.99 -17.99 -26.47
CA ASP A 766 -29.06 -16.84 -25.55
C ASP A 766 -27.67 -16.34 -25.11
N LEU A 767 -26.89 -15.86 -26.09
CA LEU A 767 -25.53 -15.36 -25.88
C LEU A 767 -25.58 -13.92 -25.32
N ARG A 768 -25.14 -13.75 -24.08
CA ARG A 768 -25.18 -12.47 -23.35
C ARG A 768 -23.81 -12.06 -22.83
N VAL A 769 -23.67 -10.78 -22.54
CA VAL A 769 -22.59 -10.24 -21.73
C VAL A 769 -23.11 -9.79 -20.38
N GLU A 770 -22.30 -9.94 -19.35
CA GLU A 770 -22.54 -9.36 -18.03
C GLU A 770 -21.71 -8.08 -17.90
N VAL A 771 -22.39 -6.94 -17.84
CA VAL A 771 -21.78 -5.60 -17.75
C VAL A 771 -22.22 -4.92 -16.46
N ALA A 772 -21.36 -4.12 -15.84
CA ALA A 772 -21.80 -3.29 -14.72
C ALA A 772 -22.97 -2.39 -15.19
N PRO A 773 -24.04 -2.24 -14.38
CA PRO A 773 -25.14 -1.33 -14.68
C PRO A 773 -24.65 0.09 -14.97
N ASP A 774 -25.29 0.77 -15.94
CA ASP A 774 -24.92 2.14 -16.27
C ASP A 774 -25.25 3.09 -15.11
N VAL A 775 -24.34 4.00 -14.80
CA VAL A 775 -24.51 4.99 -13.74
C VAL A 775 -23.73 6.24 -14.07
N ARG A 776 -24.38 7.40 -13.91
CA ARG A 776 -23.69 8.68 -14.04
C ARG A 776 -22.74 8.85 -12.86
N LEU A 777 -21.44 8.87 -13.14
CA LEU A 777 -20.44 9.17 -12.13
C LEU A 777 -20.57 10.62 -11.66
N PRO A 778 -20.60 10.87 -10.34
CA PRO A 778 -20.53 12.21 -9.79
C PRO A 778 -19.26 12.93 -10.27
N VAL A 779 -19.40 14.20 -10.63
CA VAL A 779 -18.26 15.08 -10.91
C VAL A 779 -17.88 15.75 -9.59
N PRO A 780 -16.70 15.48 -9.02
CA PRO A 780 -16.26 16.14 -7.81
C PRO A 780 -16.16 17.66 -8.04
N PRO A 781 -16.51 18.50 -7.04
CA PRO A 781 -16.28 19.93 -7.15
C PRO A 781 -14.78 20.20 -7.28
N LYS A 782 -14.42 21.16 -8.14
CA LYS A 782 -13.04 21.63 -8.26
C LYS A 782 -12.62 22.27 -6.94
N VAL A 783 -11.52 21.80 -6.36
CA VAL A 783 -10.92 22.39 -5.16
C VAL A 783 -9.90 23.43 -5.62
N THR A 784 -10.05 24.68 -5.19
CA THR A 784 -9.09 25.75 -5.48
C THR A 784 -8.39 26.12 -4.19
N ASP A 785 -7.07 26.08 -4.20
CA ASP A 785 -6.27 26.51 -3.06
C ASP A 785 -6.00 28.03 -3.12
N PRO A 786 -6.23 28.77 -2.01
CA PRO A 786 -6.03 30.22 -1.96
C PRO A 786 -4.58 30.67 -2.05
N VAL A 787 -3.59 29.77 -1.92
CA VAL A 787 -2.19 30.11 -2.14
C VAL A 787 -1.97 30.69 -3.55
N VAL A 788 -2.75 30.23 -4.53
CA VAL A 788 -2.71 30.74 -5.90
C VAL A 788 -3.47 32.06 -6.00
N VAL A 789 -2.77 33.11 -6.44
CA VAL A 789 -3.37 34.41 -6.72
C VAL A 789 -4.25 34.29 -7.97
N THR A 790 -5.54 34.59 -7.87
CA THR A 790 -6.44 34.61 -9.03
C THR A 790 -6.70 36.03 -9.54
N ASP A 791 -6.62 37.01 -8.65
CA ASP A 791 -6.72 38.45 -8.95
C ASP A 791 -5.63 39.21 -8.18
N GLY A 792 -4.81 39.98 -8.90
CA GLY A 792 -3.66 40.75 -8.40
C GLY A 792 -2.30 40.11 -8.68
N THR A 793 -1.25 40.68 -8.08
CA THR A 793 0.15 40.23 -8.25
C THR A 793 0.86 40.03 -6.91
N VAL A 794 2.01 39.38 -6.91
CA VAL A 794 2.90 39.27 -5.75
C VAL A 794 4.00 40.33 -5.70
N ASP A 795 3.93 41.37 -6.54
CA ASP A 795 5.00 42.38 -6.67
C ASP A 795 5.31 43.16 -5.38
N ALA A 796 4.32 43.29 -4.49
CA ALA A 796 4.48 43.96 -3.21
C ALA A 796 5.12 43.05 -2.12
N ARG A 797 5.42 41.79 -2.44
CA ARG A 797 5.98 40.83 -1.47
C ARG A 797 7.49 41.03 -1.32
N PRO A 798 8.04 40.98 -0.09
CA PRO A 798 9.46 41.24 0.16
C PRO A 798 10.44 40.28 -0.52
N LEU A 799 10.03 39.01 -0.71
CA LEU A 799 10.84 37.99 -1.36
C LEU A 799 10.05 37.38 -2.52
N ARG A 800 10.61 37.42 -3.73
CA ARG A 800 10.01 36.94 -4.97
C ARG A 800 10.90 35.86 -5.60
N VAL A 801 10.38 34.63 -5.69
CA VAL A 801 11.11 33.46 -6.21
C VAL A 801 10.42 32.95 -7.47
N ALA A 802 11.09 33.07 -8.62
CA ALA A 802 10.59 32.49 -9.87
C ALA A 802 10.84 30.99 -9.91
N VAL A 803 9.87 30.23 -10.42
CA VAL A 803 9.95 28.77 -10.59
C VAL A 803 9.65 28.41 -12.04
N MET A 804 10.57 27.70 -12.67
CA MET A 804 10.50 27.23 -14.05
C MET A 804 10.74 25.71 -14.08
N SER A 805 9.95 24.98 -14.87
CA SER A 805 10.03 23.51 -14.95
C SER A 805 9.72 23.00 -16.36
N ASP A 806 10.13 21.78 -16.69
CA ASP A 806 9.60 21.03 -17.84
C ASP A 806 9.72 21.79 -19.18
N ALA A 807 10.90 22.34 -19.44
CA ALA A 807 11.23 22.89 -20.75
C ALA A 807 11.53 21.78 -21.77
N GLN A 808 12.18 20.70 -21.32
CA GLN A 808 12.53 19.47 -22.05
C GLN A 808 13.04 19.74 -23.47
N PHE A 809 14.15 20.48 -23.59
CA PHE A 809 14.83 20.67 -24.87
C PHE A 809 16.01 19.71 -25.08
N VAL A 810 16.48 19.60 -26.33
CA VAL A 810 17.64 18.81 -26.72
C VAL A 810 18.65 19.63 -27.50
N ALA A 811 19.95 19.41 -27.28
CA ALA A 811 21.04 20.13 -27.93
C ALA A 811 21.27 19.74 -29.38
N ARG A 812 20.78 18.57 -29.82
CA ARG A 812 20.84 18.18 -31.24
C ARG A 812 19.92 19.01 -32.13
N ASP A 813 18.96 19.74 -31.55
CA ASP A 813 18.07 20.67 -32.24
C ASP A 813 17.99 22.01 -31.50
N PRO A 814 19.09 22.81 -31.52
CA PRO A 814 19.23 24.02 -30.70
C PRO A 814 18.30 25.16 -31.15
N ASP A 815 17.67 25.05 -32.32
CA ASP A 815 16.72 26.03 -32.86
C ASP A 815 15.26 25.55 -32.72
N SER A 816 15.02 24.45 -32.00
CA SER A 816 13.70 23.87 -31.80
C SER A 816 12.73 24.82 -31.10
N PRO A 817 11.40 24.64 -31.30
CA PRO A 817 10.38 25.39 -30.57
C PRO A 817 10.55 25.32 -29.04
N GLN A 818 11.03 24.19 -28.50
CA GLN A 818 11.29 24.00 -27.07
C GLN A 818 12.42 24.90 -26.57
N VAL A 819 13.54 25.01 -27.30
CA VAL A 819 14.63 25.93 -26.93
C VAL A 819 14.17 27.38 -27.02
N GLN A 820 13.38 27.74 -28.04
CA GLN A 820 12.82 29.09 -28.15
C GLN A 820 11.82 29.39 -27.03
N ALA A 821 11.01 28.42 -26.63
CA ALA A 821 10.10 28.55 -25.50
C ALA A 821 10.87 28.72 -24.18
N ALA A 822 11.92 27.93 -23.95
CA ALA A 822 12.79 28.06 -22.78
C ALA A 822 13.45 29.45 -22.71
N ARG A 823 14.00 29.93 -23.83
CA ARG A 823 14.61 31.26 -23.94
C ARG A 823 13.59 32.38 -23.71
N ARG A 824 12.36 32.22 -24.22
CA ARG A 824 11.24 33.15 -23.97
C ARG A 824 10.87 33.18 -22.49
N THR A 825 10.71 32.02 -21.84
CA THR A 825 10.35 31.97 -20.42
C THR A 825 11.43 32.59 -19.54
N LEU A 826 12.71 32.29 -19.78
CA LEU A 826 13.82 32.93 -19.07
C LEU A 826 13.85 34.45 -19.29
N ALA A 827 13.51 34.93 -20.49
CA ALA A 827 13.36 36.34 -20.78
C ALA A 827 12.22 37.00 -19.99
N GLU A 828 11.05 36.37 -19.95
CA GLU A 828 9.89 36.83 -19.17
C GLU A 828 10.23 36.87 -17.66
N ILE A 829 10.90 35.84 -17.14
CA ILE A 829 11.36 35.78 -15.74
C ILE A 829 12.35 36.91 -15.45
N ALA A 830 13.33 37.14 -16.33
CA ALA A 830 14.31 38.22 -16.12
C ALA A 830 13.64 39.60 -16.08
N ASP A 831 12.64 39.84 -16.94
CA ASP A 831 11.89 41.10 -16.98
C ASP A 831 10.95 41.29 -15.77
N ALA A 832 10.58 40.19 -15.09
CA ALA A 832 9.80 40.24 -13.86
C ALA A 832 10.63 40.57 -12.61
N GLU A 833 11.96 40.62 -12.72
CA GLU A 833 12.92 40.98 -11.67
C GLU A 833 12.73 40.21 -10.34
N PRO A 834 12.82 38.86 -10.33
CA PRO A 834 12.77 38.07 -9.09
C PRO A 834 14.07 38.21 -8.28
N ASP A 835 14.01 37.89 -6.99
CA ASP A 835 15.19 37.79 -6.12
C ASP A 835 15.96 36.47 -6.32
N LEU A 836 15.28 35.44 -6.81
CA LEU A 836 15.82 34.10 -7.02
C LEU A 836 15.06 33.36 -8.14
N LEU A 837 15.77 32.53 -8.90
CA LEU A 837 15.18 31.55 -9.83
C LEU A 837 15.45 30.11 -9.35
N VAL A 838 14.42 29.28 -9.31
CA VAL A 838 14.55 27.82 -9.16
C VAL A 838 14.10 27.13 -10.44
N LEU A 839 15.01 26.36 -11.05
CA LEU A 839 14.71 25.45 -12.15
C LEU A 839 14.34 24.10 -11.52
N ASP A 840 13.05 23.79 -11.44
CA ASP A 840 12.54 22.61 -10.76
C ASP A 840 12.38 21.43 -11.73
N GLY A 841 13.52 20.96 -12.25
CA GLY A 841 13.67 19.77 -13.09
C GLY A 841 13.19 19.87 -14.54
N ASP A 842 13.58 18.85 -15.30
CA ASP A 842 13.20 18.63 -16.70
C ASP A 842 13.48 19.85 -17.61
N PHE A 843 14.59 20.55 -17.38
CA PHE A 843 15.02 21.63 -18.25
C PHE A 843 15.54 21.06 -19.58
N VAL A 844 16.27 19.95 -19.50
CA VAL A 844 16.71 19.13 -20.66
C VAL A 844 15.82 17.91 -20.82
N ASP A 845 15.81 17.28 -22.01
CA ASP A 845 14.97 16.09 -22.29
C ASP A 845 15.72 14.74 -22.18
N GLU A 846 17.01 14.70 -22.54
CA GLU A 846 17.76 13.43 -22.64
C GLU A 846 18.93 13.29 -21.67
N GLY A 847 19.24 14.31 -20.87
CA GLY A 847 20.32 14.26 -19.89
C GLY A 847 21.70 13.97 -20.50
N SER A 848 21.91 14.29 -21.79
CA SER A 848 23.22 14.13 -22.43
C SER A 848 24.16 15.28 -22.03
N PRO A 849 25.50 15.10 -22.05
CA PRO A 849 26.43 16.19 -21.79
C PRO A 849 26.24 17.39 -22.72
N ALA A 850 25.81 17.15 -23.96
CA ALA A 850 25.51 18.21 -24.92
C ALA A 850 24.27 19.02 -24.51
N ASP A 851 23.23 18.36 -23.99
CA ASP A 851 22.03 19.06 -23.48
C ASP A 851 22.39 19.95 -22.30
N PHE A 852 23.21 19.46 -21.37
CA PHE A 852 23.67 20.24 -20.23
C PHE A 852 24.58 21.42 -20.64
N THR A 853 25.41 21.25 -21.67
CA THR A 853 26.18 22.36 -22.25
C THR A 853 25.25 23.44 -22.84
N LEU A 854 24.15 23.04 -23.50
CA LEU A 854 23.16 23.99 -24.00
C LEU A 854 22.39 24.65 -22.86
N ALA A 855 22.03 23.90 -21.81
CA ALA A 855 21.41 24.44 -20.61
C ALA A 855 22.28 25.51 -19.95
N ARG A 856 23.58 25.24 -19.76
CA ARG A 856 24.57 26.21 -19.29
C ARG A 856 24.54 27.49 -20.12
N LYS A 857 24.56 27.36 -21.45
CA LYS A 857 24.51 28.51 -22.36
C LYS A 857 23.25 29.36 -22.17
N LEU A 858 22.07 28.73 -22.02
CA LEU A 858 20.82 29.49 -21.79
C LEU A 858 20.84 30.22 -20.45
N LEU A 859 21.45 29.64 -19.42
CA LEU A 859 21.62 30.29 -18.12
C LEU A 859 22.66 31.42 -18.16
N ASP A 860 23.75 31.27 -18.92
CA ASP A 860 24.70 32.37 -19.15
C ASP A 860 24.04 33.55 -19.87
N GLU A 861 23.11 33.28 -20.80
CA GLU A 861 22.31 34.33 -21.46
C GLU A 861 21.33 35.01 -20.49
N PHE A 862 20.71 34.24 -19.58
CA PHE A 862 19.87 34.78 -18.51
C PHE A 862 20.67 35.67 -17.55
N ASP A 863 21.81 35.18 -17.09
CA ASP A 863 22.77 35.91 -16.24
C ASP A 863 23.23 37.23 -16.90
N ALA A 864 23.55 37.18 -18.20
CA ALA A 864 23.93 38.38 -18.95
C ALA A 864 22.78 39.41 -19.03
N ARG A 865 21.52 38.95 -19.11
CA ARG A 865 20.34 39.82 -19.14
C ARG A 865 20.05 40.46 -17.79
N THR A 866 20.19 39.72 -16.70
CA THR A 866 19.99 40.23 -15.33
C THR A 866 21.21 40.98 -14.79
N GLY A 867 22.36 40.90 -15.48
CA GLY A 867 23.62 41.43 -14.96
C GLY A 867 24.12 40.64 -13.74
N HIS A 868 23.80 39.34 -13.68
CA HIS A 868 24.09 38.42 -12.58
C HIS A 868 23.45 38.84 -11.24
N SER A 869 22.38 39.64 -11.26
CA SER A 869 21.69 40.06 -10.03
C SER A 869 20.76 38.99 -9.45
N VAL A 870 20.33 38.02 -10.27
CA VAL A 870 19.37 36.98 -9.89
C VAL A 870 20.10 35.64 -9.75
N PRO A 871 20.40 35.17 -8.52
CA PRO A 871 20.91 33.83 -8.31
C PRO A 871 19.90 32.77 -8.78
N TRP A 872 20.40 31.61 -9.22
CA TRP A 872 19.57 30.49 -9.63
C TRP A 872 20.02 29.15 -9.03
N HIS A 873 19.07 28.27 -8.76
CA HIS A 873 19.27 26.89 -8.33
C HIS A 873 18.61 25.92 -9.31
N TYR A 874 19.24 24.78 -9.58
CA TYR A 874 18.73 23.78 -10.51
C TYR A 874 18.53 22.45 -9.79
N VAL A 875 17.28 22.02 -9.70
CA VAL A 875 16.85 20.72 -9.15
C VAL A 875 16.79 19.71 -10.29
N PRO A 876 17.37 18.50 -10.16
CA PRO A 876 17.30 17.50 -11.23
C PRO A 876 15.92 16.83 -11.28
N GLY A 877 15.34 16.75 -12.47
CA GLY A 877 14.17 15.95 -12.81
C GLY A 877 14.53 14.62 -13.47
N ASN A 878 13.54 13.84 -13.87
CA ASN A 878 13.80 12.52 -14.45
C ASN A 878 14.45 12.61 -15.84
N HIS A 879 14.25 13.70 -16.58
CA HIS A 879 14.91 13.90 -17.86
C HIS A 879 16.40 14.27 -17.72
N GLU A 880 16.83 14.79 -16.57
CA GLU A 880 18.25 14.97 -16.25
C GLU A 880 19.01 13.64 -16.07
N VAL A 881 18.31 12.53 -15.80
CA VAL A 881 18.93 11.20 -15.65
C VAL A 881 18.67 10.25 -16.83
N MET A 882 17.82 10.62 -17.80
CA MET A 882 17.43 9.77 -18.94
C MET A 882 18.62 9.22 -19.73
N GLY A 883 19.70 9.99 -19.87
CA GLY A 883 20.88 9.59 -20.63
C GLY A 883 21.63 8.42 -19.99
N PRO A 884 22.41 8.66 -18.92
CA PRO A 884 23.20 7.60 -18.28
C PRO A 884 22.41 6.77 -17.24
N GLY A 885 21.14 7.08 -16.99
CA GLY A 885 20.33 6.49 -15.92
C GLY A 885 20.70 6.95 -14.50
N THR A 886 21.54 7.99 -14.39
CA THR A 886 22.08 8.53 -13.11
C THR A 886 22.31 10.05 -13.24
N THR A 887 22.52 10.74 -12.12
CA THR A 887 22.79 12.20 -12.10
C THR A 887 24.25 12.56 -12.43
N VAL A 888 25.06 11.64 -12.95
CA VAL A 888 26.50 11.86 -13.18
C VAL A 888 26.79 13.01 -14.15
N ASN A 889 26.00 13.12 -15.23
CA ASN A 889 26.17 14.18 -16.22
C ASN A 889 25.71 15.54 -15.68
N PHE A 890 24.58 15.55 -14.96
CA PHE A 890 24.09 16.73 -14.26
C PHE A 890 25.15 17.24 -13.28
N SER A 891 25.66 16.35 -12.43
CA SER A 891 26.60 16.71 -11.36
C SER A 891 27.93 17.23 -11.90
N ALA A 892 28.36 16.73 -13.05
CA ALA A 892 29.56 17.20 -13.72
C ALA A 892 29.47 18.67 -14.20
N GLU A 893 28.27 19.13 -14.55
CA GLU A 893 28.04 20.48 -15.07
C GLU A 893 27.49 21.48 -14.02
N PHE A 894 26.66 21.01 -13.09
CA PHE A 894 25.91 21.84 -12.14
C PHE A 894 26.25 21.60 -10.67
N GLY A 895 26.97 20.52 -10.33
CA GLY A 895 27.36 20.21 -8.95
C GLY A 895 26.37 19.33 -8.20
N ASP A 896 26.16 19.61 -6.91
CA ASP A 896 25.36 18.75 -6.03
C ASP A 896 23.88 18.71 -6.46
N THR A 897 23.25 17.55 -6.31
CA THR A 897 21.83 17.34 -6.65
C THR A 897 20.86 17.79 -5.56
N THR A 898 21.39 18.19 -4.41
CA THR A 898 20.64 18.72 -3.26
C THR A 898 21.32 19.97 -2.74
N SER A 899 20.55 20.92 -2.23
CA SER A 899 21.08 22.18 -1.72
C SER A 899 20.25 22.71 -0.57
N VAL A 900 20.90 23.48 0.32
CA VAL A 900 20.26 24.16 1.44
C VAL A 900 20.80 25.58 1.50
N PHE A 901 19.92 26.56 1.47
CA PHE A 901 20.30 27.98 1.50
C PHE A 901 19.20 28.83 2.12
N ASP A 902 19.58 29.97 2.69
CA ASP A 902 18.65 30.90 3.33
C ASP A 902 18.64 32.23 2.57
N THR A 903 17.46 32.74 2.25
CA THR A 903 17.26 34.05 1.60
C THR A 903 16.18 34.82 2.33
N GLU A 904 16.47 36.06 2.75
CA GLU A 904 15.53 36.95 3.47
C GLU A 904 14.78 36.26 4.63
N GLY A 905 15.45 35.42 5.42
CA GLY A 905 14.85 34.72 6.57
C GLY A 905 13.98 33.50 6.21
N THR A 906 13.99 33.05 4.96
CA THR A 906 13.36 31.78 4.52
C THR A 906 14.43 30.77 4.15
N ARG A 907 14.31 29.53 4.66
CA ARG A 907 15.19 28.41 4.27
C ARG A 907 14.62 27.65 3.09
N PHE A 908 15.45 27.40 2.09
CA PHE A 908 15.15 26.59 0.93
C PHE A 908 15.93 25.28 1.00
N ILE A 909 15.26 24.18 0.64
CA ILE A 909 15.84 22.84 0.61
C ILE A 909 15.46 22.20 -0.72
N THR A 910 16.45 21.80 -1.53
CA THR A 910 16.20 21.08 -2.79
C THR A 910 16.56 19.60 -2.63
N LEU A 911 15.70 18.72 -3.14
CA LEU A 911 15.85 17.26 -3.08
C LEU A 911 15.91 16.67 -4.48
N ASP A 912 16.63 15.55 -4.62
CA ASP A 912 16.78 14.77 -5.83
C ASP A 912 15.72 13.65 -5.88
N SER A 913 14.64 13.95 -6.59
CA SER A 913 13.57 12.99 -6.93
C SER A 913 13.67 12.51 -8.38
N SER A 914 14.79 12.73 -9.08
CA SER A 914 14.95 12.45 -10.53
C SER A 914 14.68 10.98 -10.90
N SER A 915 14.83 10.06 -9.95
CA SER A 915 14.55 8.64 -10.15
C SER A 915 13.06 8.25 -9.96
N GLY A 916 12.18 9.22 -9.69
CA GLY A 916 10.79 9.01 -9.26
C GLY A 916 10.63 8.62 -7.78
N THR A 917 11.72 8.59 -7.02
CA THR A 917 11.76 8.35 -5.56
C THR A 917 12.88 9.17 -4.92
N LEU A 918 12.75 9.51 -3.64
CA LEU A 918 13.81 10.14 -2.86
C LEU A 918 14.91 9.14 -2.50
N ARG A 919 14.60 7.84 -2.38
CA ARG A 919 15.65 6.84 -2.19
C ARG A 919 16.62 6.75 -3.35
N GLY A 920 16.17 6.94 -4.58
CA GLY A 920 17.05 6.81 -5.75
C GLY A 920 18.09 7.95 -5.85
N GLY A 921 17.82 9.14 -5.28
CA GLY A 921 18.84 10.17 -5.05
C GLY A 921 19.72 9.92 -3.81
N GLY A 922 19.43 8.86 -3.05
CA GLY A 922 20.23 8.37 -1.92
C GLY A 922 19.69 8.77 -0.55
N PHE A 923 19.85 7.88 0.45
CA PHE A 923 19.31 8.09 1.81
C PHE A 923 19.80 9.38 2.50
N ALA A 924 21.00 9.87 2.14
CA ALA A 924 21.59 11.06 2.74
C ALA A 924 20.70 12.30 2.61
N GLN A 925 19.90 12.43 1.53
CA GLN A 925 19.03 13.59 1.35
C GLN A 925 17.82 13.59 2.29
N LEU A 926 17.31 12.43 2.68
CA LEU A 926 16.22 12.34 3.65
C LEU A 926 16.72 12.65 5.06
N GLN A 927 17.94 12.22 5.38
CA GLN A 927 18.62 12.66 6.60
C GLN A 927 18.84 14.18 6.58
N LEU A 928 19.27 14.74 5.43
CA LEU A 928 19.43 16.18 5.24
C LEU A 928 18.10 16.92 5.50
N LEU A 929 17.00 16.51 4.88
CA LEU A 929 15.68 17.12 5.09
C LEU A 929 15.30 17.10 6.57
N HIS A 930 15.38 15.94 7.21
CA HIS A 930 15.06 15.79 8.63
C HIS A 930 15.88 16.75 9.50
N ASP A 931 17.19 16.77 9.31
CA ASP A 931 18.10 17.57 10.13
C ASP A 931 17.95 19.08 9.85
N GLN A 932 17.65 19.47 8.61
CA GLN A 932 17.44 20.87 8.25
C GLN A 932 16.11 21.42 8.75
N LEU A 933 15.05 20.61 8.81
CA LEU A 933 13.81 21.01 9.47
C LEU A 933 14.02 21.24 10.97
N ALA A 934 14.80 20.36 11.63
CA ALA A 934 15.16 20.55 13.03
C ALA A 934 16.03 21.80 13.25
N ALA A 935 17.02 22.03 12.39
CA ALA A 935 17.88 23.22 12.43
C ALA A 935 17.08 24.50 12.18
N ALA A 936 16.22 24.51 11.17
CA ALA A 936 15.32 25.63 10.88
C ALA A 936 14.38 25.90 12.06
N ALA A 937 13.89 24.88 12.76
CA ALA A 937 13.01 25.07 13.92
C ALA A 937 13.74 25.80 15.06
N ALA A 938 15.01 25.49 15.26
CA ALA A 938 15.85 26.08 16.31
C ALA A 938 16.38 27.49 15.96
N ASP A 939 16.55 27.81 14.68
CA ASP A 939 17.15 29.07 14.25
C ASP A 939 16.16 30.25 14.33
N PRO A 940 16.37 31.27 15.17
CA PRO A 940 15.43 32.39 15.28
C PRO A 940 15.36 33.27 14.02
N SER A 941 16.39 33.24 13.16
CA SER A 941 16.46 34.05 11.93
C SER A 941 15.63 33.45 10.79
N VAL A 942 15.33 32.16 10.84
CA VAL A 942 14.44 31.48 9.89
C VAL A 942 12.99 31.64 10.34
N SER A 943 12.14 32.20 9.49
CA SER A 943 10.70 32.34 9.72
C SER A 943 9.88 31.24 9.03
N GLY A 944 10.42 30.57 8.01
CA GLY A 944 9.78 29.42 7.38
C GLY A 944 10.70 28.64 6.44
N VAL A 945 10.18 27.53 5.89
CA VAL A 945 10.93 26.59 5.02
C VAL A 945 10.17 26.32 3.73
N VAL A 946 10.85 26.36 2.57
CA VAL A 946 10.31 25.89 1.30
C VAL A 946 11.13 24.70 0.80
N VAL A 947 10.45 23.58 0.50
CA VAL A 947 11.08 22.38 -0.08
C VAL A 947 10.76 22.30 -1.56
N PHE A 948 11.77 22.00 -2.37
CA PHE A 948 11.66 21.73 -3.80
C PHE A 948 12.10 20.31 -4.13
N GLU A 949 11.29 19.61 -4.91
CA GLU A 949 11.65 18.34 -5.57
C GLU A 949 10.84 18.19 -6.86
N HIS A 950 11.43 17.64 -7.91
CA HIS A 950 10.78 17.64 -9.21
C HIS A 950 9.47 16.81 -9.25
N HIS A 951 9.43 15.66 -8.57
CA HIS A 951 8.21 14.82 -8.51
C HIS A 951 7.36 15.23 -7.31
N PRO A 952 6.11 15.68 -7.49
CA PRO A 952 5.27 16.11 -6.38
C PRO A 952 4.87 14.94 -5.48
N THR A 953 4.55 15.25 -4.22
CA THR A 953 4.01 14.24 -3.30
C THR A 953 2.64 13.74 -3.75
N GLU A 954 1.84 14.55 -4.43
CA GLU A 954 0.51 14.20 -4.97
C GLU A 954 0.35 14.77 -6.39
N ASP A 955 0.02 13.90 -7.35
CA ASP A 955 -0.28 14.31 -8.73
C ASP A 955 -1.77 14.68 -8.81
N PRO A 956 -2.14 15.89 -9.25
CA PRO A 956 -3.55 16.31 -9.34
C PRO A 956 -4.35 15.61 -10.44
N LEU A 957 -3.68 14.90 -11.37
CA LEU A 957 -4.32 14.21 -12.48
C LEU A 957 -4.98 12.88 -12.05
N PRO A 958 -6.02 12.40 -12.76
CA PRO A 958 -6.74 11.19 -12.37
C PRO A 958 -5.93 9.90 -12.34
N ASP A 959 -4.88 9.77 -13.16
CA ASP A 959 -4.04 8.58 -13.26
C ASP A 959 -2.90 8.53 -12.24
N ARG A 960 -2.58 9.67 -11.62
CA ARG A 960 -1.56 9.82 -10.56
C ARG A 960 -0.17 9.35 -11.01
N ALA A 961 0.14 9.48 -12.30
CA ALA A 961 1.32 8.88 -12.91
C ALA A 961 2.63 9.63 -12.60
N SER A 962 2.53 10.89 -12.15
CA SER A 962 3.65 11.83 -12.08
C SER A 962 4.09 12.17 -10.64
N GLN A 963 3.49 11.54 -9.64
CA GLN A 963 3.87 11.75 -8.23
C GLN A 963 5.05 10.87 -7.83
N LEU A 964 5.63 11.14 -6.65
CA LEU A 964 6.57 10.21 -6.02
C LEU A 964 6.01 8.78 -6.00
N GLY A 965 6.77 7.86 -6.60
CA GLY A 965 6.38 6.46 -6.78
C GLY A 965 6.29 5.70 -5.47
N ASP A 966 7.10 6.07 -4.46
CA ASP A 966 6.97 5.57 -3.09
C ASP A 966 6.01 6.46 -2.28
N ARG A 967 4.80 5.95 -2.04
CA ARG A 967 3.77 6.69 -1.29
C ARG A 967 4.12 6.91 0.19
N LYS A 968 5.02 6.11 0.78
CA LYS A 968 5.48 6.32 2.15
C LYS A 968 6.53 7.42 2.21
N GLU A 969 7.37 7.57 1.19
CA GLU A 969 8.26 8.74 1.08
C GLU A 969 7.45 10.04 0.97
N ALA A 970 6.43 10.07 0.10
CA ALA A 970 5.52 11.21 0.00
C ALA A 970 4.84 11.53 1.35
N ALA A 971 4.32 10.51 2.04
CA ALA A 971 3.71 10.66 3.36
C ALA A 971 4.70 11.17 4.42
N LEU A 972 5.97 10.76 4.33
CA LEU A 972 7.02 11.17 5.26
C LEU A 972 7.36 12.66 5.09
N VAL A 973 7.50 13.12 3.85
CA VAL A 973 7.71 14.55 3.54
C VAL A 973 6.53 15.38 4.05
N GLU A 974 5.31 14.95 3.73
CA GLU A 974 4.09 15.62 4.20
C GLU A 974 4.02 15.73 5.71
N GLN A 975 4.28 14.61 6.39
CA GLN A 975 4.27 14.53 7.85
C GLN A 975 5.34 15.42 8.47
N TRP A 976 6.56 15.42 7.95
CA TRP A 976 7.66 16.21 8.51
C TRP A 976 7.45 17.71 8.37
N LEU A 977 6.89 18.17 7.24
CA LEU A 977 6.53 19.58 7.07
C LEU A 977 5.39 20.00 7.99
N ALA A 978 4.36 19.16 8.13
CA ALA A 978 3.27 19.39 9.07
C ALA A 978 3.76 19.42 10.53
N ASP A 979 4.62 18.49 10.92
CA ASP A 979 5.23 18.43 12.26
C ASP A 979 6.18 19.59 12.52
N PHE A 980 6.93 20.04 11.51
CA PHE A 980 7.76 21.22 11.59
C PHE A 980 6.89 22.43 11.92
N ARG A 981 5.81 22.67 11.16
CA ARG A 981 4.89 23.79 11.40
C ARG A 981 4.23 23.71 12.77
N ALA A 982 3.72 22.53 13.13
CA ALA A 982 3.00 22.32 14.39
C ALA A 982 3.89 22.48 15.63
N ARG A 983 5.17 22.10 15.57
CA ARG A 983 6.10 22.18 16.72
C ARG A 983 6.85 23.51 16.79
N SER A 984 7.27 24.06 15.65
CA SER A 984 8.10 25.27 15.61
C SER A 984 7.29 26.57 15.54
N HIS A 985 5.99 26.48 15.21
CA HIS A 985 5.15 27.64 14.92
C HIS A 985 5.70 28.50 13.78
N LYS A 986 6.36 27.87 12.80
CA LYS A 986 6.90 28.50 11.59
C LYS A 986 6.20 27.95 10.36
N SER A 987 6.08 28.77 9.33
CA SER A 987 5.44 28.38 8.08
C SER A 987 6.32 27.44 7.26
N ALA A 988 5.70 26.58 6.46
CA ALA A 988 6.40 25.76 5.50
C ALA A 988 5.61 25.66 4.20
N GLY A 989 6.28 25.38 3.09
CA GLY A 989 5.68 25.18 1.77
C GLY A 989 6.46 24.15 0.96
N PHE A 990 5.80 23.59 -0.04
CA PHE A 990 6.38 22.60 -0.94
C PHE A 990 6.10 22.97 -2.38
N VAL A 991 7.07 22.74 -3.25
CA VAL A 991 6.94 22.93 -4.71
C VAL A 991 7.50 21.69 -5.40
N GLY A 992 6.70 21.12 -6.30
CA GLY A 992 7.17 20.16 -7.28
C GLY A 992 6.66 20.47 -8.68
N ALA A 993 6.94 19.61 -9.65
CA ALA A 993 6.61 19.80 -11.06
C ALA A 993 6.15 18.48 -11.71
N HIS A 994 6.70 18.10 -12.88
CA HIS A 994 6.55 16.81 -13.56
C HIS A 994 5.15 16.46 -14.11
N ALA A 995 4.08 16.73 -13.36
CA ALA A 995 2.69 16.40 -13.73
C ALA A 995 2.18 17.17 -14.96
N GLY A 996 2.91 18.20 -15.39
CA GLY A 996 2.60 18.96 -16.60
C GLY A 996 1.31 19.77 -16.53
N VAL A 997 0.91 20.15 -15.31
CA VAL A 997 -0.22 21.05 -15.02
C VAL A 997 0.14 21.97 -13.86
N PHE A 998 -0.36 23.21 -13.91
CA PHE A 998 -0.32 24.09 -12.75
C PHE A 998 -1.40 23.67 -11.75
N SER A 999 -1.05 23.47 -10.49
CA SER A 999 -2.01 23.12 -9.44
C SER A 999 -1.50 23.52 -8.07
N ALA A 1000 -2.40 23.59 -7.10
CA ALA A 1000 -2.08 23.80 -5.71
C ALA A 1000 -3.08 23.09 -4.80
N ALA A 1001 -2.60 22.55 -3.70
CA ALA A 1001 -3.42 22.02 -2.62
C ALA A 1001 -2.70 22.13 -1.28
N SER A 1002 -3.42 22.53 -0.24
CA SER A 1002 -2.90 22.49 1.12
C SER A 1002 -3.12 21.11 1.73
N ILE A 1003 -2.10 20.56 2.39
CA ILE A 1003 -2.15 19.31 3.15
C ILE A 1003 -1.66 19.63 4.56
N ASP A 1004 -2.50 19.40 5.57
CA ASP A 1004 -2.21 19.70 6.97
C ASP A 1004 -1.66 21.13 7.21
N GLY A 1005 -2.24 22.10 6.49
CA GLY A 1005 -1.88 23.52 6.56
C GLY A 1005 -0.58 23.92 5.87
N ILE A 1006 0.00 23.03 5.06
CA ILE A 1006 1.17 23.28 4.21
C ILE A 1006 0.72 23.36 2.76
N PRO A 1007 0.96 24.46 2.03
CA PRO A 1007 0.69 24.54 0.59
C PRO A 1007 1.68 23.66 -0.20
N TYR A 1008 1.14 22.77 -1.03
CA TYR A 1008 1.84 21.99 -2.04
C TYR A 1008 1.50 22.54 -3.41
N LEU A 1009 2.50 23.11 -4.07
CA LEU A 1009 2.41 23.66 -5.41
C LEU A 1009 2.94 22.65 -6.41
N VAL A 1010 2.22 22.49 -7.53
CA VAL A 1010 2.71 21.79 -8.72
C VAL A 1010 2.90 22.82 -9.81
N ASN A 1011 4.15 23.11 -10.15
CA ASN A 1011 4.51 23.98 -11.25
C ASN A 1011 4.27 23.24 -12.57
N GLY A 1012 3.64 23.92 -13.54
CA GLY A 1012 3.36 23.36 -14.86
C GLY A 1012 4.50 23.55 -15.84
N ASN A 1013 4.25 23.20 -17.10
CA ASN A 1013 5.29 23.17 -18.13
C ASN A 1013 5.69 24.57 -18.62
N SER A 1014 6.99 24.84 -18.69
CA SER A 1014 7.52 26.09 -19.24
C SER A 1014 7.88 26.02 -20.73
N GLY A 1015 8.04 24.82 -21.31
CA GLY A 1015 8.36 24.67 -22.73
C GLY A 1015 7.63 23.53 -23.44
N LYS A 1016 7.52 22.36 -22.80
CA LYS A 1016 6.81 21.20 -23.34
C LYS A 1016 5.29 21.41 -23.34
N ASN A 1017 4.59 20.68 -24.22
CA ASN A 1017 3.12 20.63 -24.19
C ASN A 1017 2.59 20.11 -22.83
N PRO A 1018 1.52 20.70 -22.27
CA PRO A 1018 0.94 20.28 -21.00
C PRO A 1018 0.27 18.90 -21.07
N ALA A 1019 0.11 18.24 -19.93
CA ALA A 1019 -0.46 16.88 -19.82
C ALA A 1019 -1.97 16.86 -19.47
N GLY A 1020 -2.53 17.98 -18.99
CA GLY A 1020 -3.94 18.11 -18.61
C GLY A 1020 -4.77 19.01 -19.53
N THR A 1021 -6.06 19.14 -19.22
CA THR A 1021 -6.95 20.09 -19.90
C THR A 1021 -6.65 21.53 -19.46
N PRO A 1022 -6.88 22.55 -20.31
CA PRO A 1022 -6.60 23.95 -19.96
C PRO A 1022 -7.27 24.44 -18.67
N ASP A 1023 -8.51 24.01 -18.42
CA ASP A 1023 -9.27 24.33 -17.21
C ASP A 1023 -8.78 23.57 -15.96
N GLY A 1024 -8.02 22.49 -16.14
CA GLY A 1024 -7.34 21.72 -15.09
C GLY A 1024 -5.88 22.14 -14.85
N GLY A 1025 -5.44 23.30 -15.38
CA GLY A 1025 -4.06 23.75 -15.26
C GLY A 1025 -3.13 23.32 -16.40
N GLY A 1026 -3.66 22.66 -17.43
CA GLY A 1026 -2.91 22.21 -18.60
C GLY A 1026 -2.62 23.30 -19.62
N PHE A 1027 -1.68 24.19 -19.29
CA PHE A 1027 -1.15 25.23 -20.18
C PHE A 1027 0.35 25.43 -19.93
N THR A 1028 1.00 26.27 -20.75
CA THR A 1028 2.42 26.60 -20.58
C THR A 1028 2.63 27.91 -19.82
N GLY A 1029 3.68 28.03 -19.01
CA GLY A 1029 3.95 29.22 -18.19
C GLY A 1029 5.07 29.02 -17.18
N TRP A 1030 5.05 29.83 -16.12
CA TRP A 1030 5.94 29.74 -14.96
C TRP A 1030 5.25 30.33 -13.72
N THR A 1031 5.83 30.18 -12.53
CA THR A 1031 5.22 30.67 -11.28
C THR A 1031 6.15 31.64 -10.56
N MET A 1032 5.63 32.76 -10.06
CA MET A 1032 6.31 33.64 -9.11
C MET A 1032 5.77 33.37 -7.69
N LEU A 1033 6.63 32.89 -6.80
CA LEU A 1033 6.31 32.78 -5.38
C LEU A 1033 6.56 34.11 -4.69
N GLY A 1034 5.55 34.65 -4.03
CA GLY A 1034 5.66 35.80 -3.16
C GLY A 1034 5.68 35.39 -1.70
N ILE A 1035 6.78 35.65 -1.01
CA ILE A 1035 6.99 35.29 0.39
C ILE A 1035 7.10 36.56 1.24
N ASP A 1036 6.39 36.60 2.36
CA ASP A 1036 6.53 37.63 3.39
C ASP A 1036 7.09 37.01 4.68
N PRO A 1037 8.42 37.07 4.90
CA PRO A 1037 9.08 36.48 6.06
C PRO A 1037 8.56 37.02 7.41
N ALA A 1038 7.98 38.22 7.46
CA ALA A 1038 7.41 38.79 8.68
C ALA A 1038 6.17 38.02 9.16
N GLU A 1039 5.46 37.37 8.23
CA GLU A 1039 4.25 36.59 8.46
C GLU A 1039 4.55 35.08 8.61
N GLY A 1040 5.83 34.69 8.67
CA GLY A 1040 6.24 33.28 8.80
C GLY A 1040 5.94 32.64 10.17
N ARG A 1041 5.53 33.41 11.17
CA ARG A 1041 5.21 32.91 12.52
C ARG A 1041 3.72 32.60 12.64
N VAL A 1042 3.38 31.34 12.89
CA VAL A 1042 2.01 30.87 12.99
C VAL A 1042 1.53 30.94 14.45
N THR A 1043 0.55 31.79 14.75
CA THR A 1043 0.04 32.01 16.12
C THR A 1043 -0.65 30.79 16.73
N ASP A 1044 -1.39 30.03 15.92
CA ASP A 1044 -1.99 28.74 16.30
C ASP A 1044 -2.00 27.82 15.08
N ALA A 1045 -1.21 26.75 15.13
CA ALA A 1045 -1.09 25.80 14.02
C ALA A 1045 -2.41 25.12 13.64
N PHE A 1046 -3.42 25.15 14.50
CA PHE A 1046 -4.71 24.48 14.28
C PHE A 1046 -5.87 25.47 14.06
N HIS A 1047 -5.64 26.78 14.16
CA HIS A 1047 -6.66 27.80 13.95
C HIS A 1047 -6.33 28.61 12.71
N VAL A 1048 -7.28 28.72 11.77
CA VAL A 1048 -7.13 29.58 10.59
C VAL A 1048 -8.39 30.40 10.37
N PRO A 1049 -8.33 31.72 10.56
CA PRO A 1049 -9.02 32.65 9.69
C PRO A 1049 -8.40 32.49 8.29
N SER A 1050 -9.21 32.36 7.24
CA SER A 1050 -8.76 32.24 5.84
C SER A 1050 -7.73 33.29 5.41
N GLU A 1051 -7.64 34.40 6.13
CA GLU A 1051 -6.69 35.47 5.90
C GLU A 1051 -5.25 35.17 6.36
N ASP A 1052 -4.99 34.16 7.21
CA ASP A 1052 -3.63 33.91 7.77
C ASP A 1052 -2.79 32.93 6.93
N SER A 1053 -3.39 31.93 6.29
CA SER A 1053 -2.65 30.91 5.50
C SER A 1053 -2.00 31.47 4.23
N GLU A 1054 -2.53 32.59 3.75
CA GLU A 1054 -2.11 33.31 2.56
C GLU A 1054 -1.08 34.43 2.84
N ARG A 1055 -0.79 34.71 4.11
CA ARG A 1055 0.07 35.86 4.47
C ARG A 1055 1.53 35.56 4.27
N TRP A 1056 1.99 34.35 4.55
CA TRP A 1056 3.39 34.01 4.39
C TRP A 1056 3.77 33.71 2.94
N LEU A 1057 3.02 32.85 2.23
CA LEU A 1057 3.31 32.42 0.87
C LEU A 1057 2.12 32.61 -0.06
N ARG A 1058 2.38 33.13 -1.26
CA ARG A 1058 1.45 33.20 -2.40
C ARG A 1058 2.15 32.78 -3.68
N ALA A 1059 1.38 32.27 -4.64
CA ALA A 1059 1.86 31.85 -5.95
C ALA A 1059 1.10 32.60 -7.05
N GLU A 1060 1.81 33.41 -7.83
CA GLU A 1060 1.31 34.02 -9.06
C GLU A 1060 1.72 33.15 -10.25
N VAL A 1061 0.74 32.55 -10.93
CA VAL A 1061 0.94 31.66 -12.07
C VAL A 1061 0.88 32.48 -13.35
N HIS A 1062 2.06 32.73 -13.92
CA HIS A 1062 2.26 33.44 -15.18
C HIS A 1062 2.03 32.49 -16.35
N ALA A 1063 0.78 32.42 -16.82
CA ALA A 1063 0.48 31.74 -18.08
C ALA A 1063 1.20 32.44 -19.23
N ARG A 1064 1.79 31.66 -20.16
CA ARG A 1064 2.31 32.21 -21.41
C ARG A 1064 1.14 32.76 -22.23
N VAL A 1065 1.22 34.02 -22.66
CA VAL A 1065 0.12 34.65 -23.40
C VAL A 1065 0.56 35.02 -24.80
N ASP A 1066 -0.22 34.63 -25.80
CA ASP A 1066 -0.12 35.17 -27.16
C ASP A 1066 -1.17 36.28 -27.37
N VAL A 1067 -2.43 36.04 -26.97
CA VAL A 1067 -3.53 37.03 -26.97
C VAL A 1067 -4.44 36.80 -25.76
N VAL A 1068 -4.94 37.87 -25.13
CA VAL A 1068 -6.06 37.82 -24.17
C VAL A 1068 -7.32 38.38 -24.83
N THR A 1069 -8.45 37.72 -24.62
CA THR A 1069 -9.78 38.16 -25.06
C THR A 1069 -10.70 38.28 -23.85
N LEU A 1070 -11.40 39.40 -23.74
CA LEU A 1070 -12.39 39.68 -22.70
C LEU A 1070 -13.80 39.69 -23.32
N ASP A 1071 -14.65 38.78 -22.86
CA ASP A 1071 -16.06 38.69 -23.21
C ASP A 1071 -16.93 39.27 -22.09
N ALA A 1072 -17.67 40.32 -22.40
CA ALA A 1072 -18.55 41.03 -21.48
C ALA A 1072 -19.70 41.69 -22.27
N PRO A 1073 -20.83 42.02 -21.63
CA PRO A 1073 -21.95 42.67 -22.30
C PRO A 1073 -21.67 44.15 -22.60
N ASP A 1074 -21.95 44.58 -23.83
CA ASP A 1074 -21.82 45.99 -24.25
C ASP A 1074 -22.74 46.93 -23.44
N THR A 1075 -23.91 46.44 -23.04
CA THR A 1075 -24.94 47.23 -22.36
C THR A 1075 -25.65 46.48 -21.24
N LEU A 1076 -25.93 47.15 -20.13
CA LEU A 1076 -26.72 46.64 -19.00
C LEU A 1076 -27.74 47.67 -18.50
N ALA A 1077 -28.84 47.22 -17.92
CA ALA A 1077 -29.75 48.09 -17.18
C ALA A 1077 -29.35 48.17 -15.69
N VAL A 1078 -29.61 49.31 -15.02
CA VAL A 1078 -29.32 49.44 -13.57
C VAL A 1078 -29.98 48.29 -12.78
N GLY A 1079 -29.18 47.61 -11.94
CA GLY A 1079 -29.58 46.45 -11.14
C GLY A 1079 -29.57 45.11 -11.89
N GLU A 1080 -29.23 45.09 -13.18
CA GLU A 1080 -29.03 43.86 -13.96
C GLU A 1080 -27.73 43.14 -13.52
N ARG A 1081 -27.76 41.81 -13.58
CA ARG A 1081 -26.62 40.92 -13.37
C ARG A 1081 -26.31 40.21 -14.67
N ALA A 1082 -25.04 40.19 -15.05
CA ALA A 1082 -24.53 39.47 -16.21
C ALA A 1082 -23.21 38.78 -15.85
N THR A 1083 -22.61 38.09 -16.81
CA THR A 1083 -21.30 37.45 -16.66
C THR A 1083 -20.27 38.13 -17.57
N ALA A 1084 -19.05 38.27 -17.07
CA ALA A 1084 -17.88 38.61 -17.88
C ALA A 1084 -16.80 37.56 -17.64
N SER A 1085 -16.12 37.14 -18.70
CA SER A 1085 -15.10 36.11 -18.67
C SER A 1085 -13.96 36.46 -19.61
N ALA A 1086 -12.77 35.97 -19.33
CA ALA A 1086 -11.62 36.13 -20.22
C ALA A 1086 -11.00 34.79 -20.59
N THR A 1087 -10.40 34.75 -21.77
CA THR A 1087 -9.61 33.62 -22.27
C THR A 1087 -8.30 34.12 -22.83
N LEU A 1088 -7.26 33.31 -22.76
CA LEU A 1088 -5.99 33.54 -23.43
C LEU A 1088 -5.73 32.44 -24.47
N THR A 1089 -4.94 32.76 -25.49
CA THR A 1089 -4.50 31.79 -26.50
C THR A 1089 -3.02 31.45 -26.36
N GLN A 1090 -2.69 30.19 -26.64
CA GLN A 1090 -1.33 29.64 -26.73
C GLN A 1090 -1.18 28.77 -27.98
N ASP A 1091 0.01 28.80 -28.59
CA ASP A 1091 0.35 27.94 -29.75
C ASP A 1091 -0.68 28.07 -30.90
N ALA A 1092 -1.25 29.27 -31.04
CA ALA A 1092 -2.34 29.63 -31.96
C ALA A 1092 -3.68 28.86 -31.79
N THR A 1093 -3.75 27.76 -31.04
CA THR A 1093 -4.91 26.85 -31.03
C THR A 1093 -5.45 26.50 -29.65
N ARG A 1094 -4.62 26.60 -28.59
CA ARG A 1094 -5.04 26.28 -27.23
C ARG A 1094 -5.68 27.52 -26.60
N THR A 1095 -6.97 27.42 -26.29
CA THR A 1095 -7.70 28.43 -25.51
C THR A 1095 -7.68 28.03 -24.05
N VAL A 1096 -7.14 28.91 -23.19
CA VAL A 1096 -7.06 28.71 -21.74
C VAL A 1096 -8.00 29.70 -21.07
N PRO A 1097 -8.89 29.27 -20.17
CA PRO A 1097 -9.71 30.20 -19.40
C PRO A 1097 -8.84 31.01 -18.44
N VAL A 1098 -9.11 32.32 -18.35
CA VAL A 1098 -8.51 33.18 -17.32
C VAL A 1098 -9.30 32.97 -16.02
N ALA A 1099 -8.99 31.86 -15.37
CA ALA A 1099 -9.54 31.42 -14.09
C ALA A 1099 -8.49 30.53 -13.41
N TRP A 1100 -8.67 30.24 -12.11
CA TRP A 1100 -7.76 29.36 -11.38
C TRP A 1100 -7.38 28.11 -12.20
N PRO A 1101 -6.09 27.76 -12.34
CA PRO A 1101 -4.96 28.33 -11.60
C PRO A 1101 -4.27 29.52 -12.28
N VAL A 1102 -4.78 30.08 -13.39
CA VAL A 1102 -4.20 31.28 -14.03
C VAL A 1102 -4.35 32.49 -13.11
N SER A 1103 -3.25 33.21 -12.87
CA SER A 1103 -3.26 34.52 -12.22
C SER A 1103 -3.54 35.63 -13.23
N ALA A 1104 -4.34 36.60 -12.81
CA ALA A 1104 -4.67 37.78 -13.62
C ALA A 1104 -4.77 39.00 -12.72
N ASP A 1105 -4.65 40.19 -13.30
CA ASP A 1105 -4.92 41.47 -12.63
C ASP A 1105 -6.16 42.11 -13.28
N TRP A 1106 -7.27 42.13 -12.54
CA TRP A 1106 -8.53 42.72 -12.96
C TRP A 1106 -8.65 44.15 -12.46
N THR A 1107 -8.71 45.10 -13.40
CA THR A 1107 -8.80 46.53 -13.10
C THR A 1107 -9.87 47.18 -13.96
N GLY A 1108 -10.13 48.47 -13.75
CA GLY A 1108 -11.06 49.17 -14.62
C GLY A 1108 -11.37 50.60 -14.23
N THR A 1109 -11.81 51.38 -15.22
CA THR A 1109 -12.29 52.75 -14.97
C THR A 1109 -13.78 52.70 -14.62
N ARG A 1110 -14.13 53.22 -13.43
CA ARG A 1110 -15.51 53.18 -12.88
C ARG A 1110 -16.06 51.75 -12.74
N VAL A 1111 -15.18 50.79 -12.49
CA VAL A 1111 -15.52 49.41 -12.12
C VAL A 1111 -15.16 49.23 -10.65
N ASP A 1112 -16.04 48.60 -9.89
CA ASP A 1112 -15.74 48.10 -8.54
C ASP A 1112 -15.29 46.64 -8.65
N VAL A 1113 -13.97 46.45 -8.67
CA VAL A 1113 -13.32 45.14 -8.51
C VAL A 1113 -12.76 45.10 -7.08
N PRO A 1114 -12.87 43.99 -6.34
CA PRO A 1114 -12.28 43.88 -5.01
C PRO A 1114 -10.82 44.37 -4.98
N GLY A 1115 -10.52 45.40 -4.17
CA GLY A 1115 -9.16 45.95 -4.03
C GLY A 1115 -8.76 47.08 -5.01
N GLY A 1116 -9.60 47.46 -5.98
CA GLY A 1116 -9.29 48.50 -6.97
C GLY A 1116 -9.48 49.95 -6.48
N ASP A 1117 -8.64 50.88 -6.97
CA ASP A 1117 -8.74 52.32 -6.65
C ASP A 1117 -9.90 52.98 -7.41
N HIS A 1118 -10.87 53.53 -6.67
CA HIS A 1118 -12.06 54.14 -7.23
C HIS A 1118 -11.82 55.64 -7.48
N GLY A 1119 -11.25 55.97 -8.64
CA GLY A 1119 -11.10 57.35 -9.09
C GLY A 1119 -12.38 58.20 -8.94
N HIS A 1120 -12.23 59.53 -9.00
CA HIS A 1120 -13.31 60.47 -8.68
C HIS A 1120 -14.54 60.31 -9.59
N GLY A 1121 -15.58 59.67 -9.05
CA GLY A 1121 -16.85 59.48 -9.74
C GLY A 1121 -17.72 58.37 -9.15
N GLY A 1122 -17.14 57.30 -8.58
CA GLY A 1122 -17.82 56.11 -8.07
C GLY A 1122 -18.02 54.99 -9.14
N PRO A 1123 -18.33 53.75 -8.76
CA PRO A 1123 -18.45 52.63 -9.71
C PRO A 1123 -19.77 52.64 -10.49
N VAL A 1124 -19.72 52.35 -11.80
CA VAL A 1124 -20.87 52.17 -12.71
C VAL A 1124 -21.29 50.70 -12.74
N VAL A 1125 -20.32 49.79 -12.70
CA VAL A 1125 -20.51 48.34 -12.54
C VAL A 1125 -19.63 47.84 -11.40
N SER A 1126 -19.95 46.68 -10.83
CA SER A 1126 -19.03 45.90 -10.01
C SER A 1126 -18.77 44.54 -10.66
N TYR A 1127 -17.54 44.05 -10.62
CA TYR A 1127 -17.15 42.76 -11.17
C TYR A 1127 -16.47 41.92 -10.09
N ASP A 1128 -16.85 40.66 -9.98
CA ASP A 1128 -16.22 39.68 -9.11
C ASP A 1128 -15.46 38.64 -9.96
N PRO A 1129 -14.12 38.71 -10.02
CA PRO A 1129 -13.30 37.79 -10.80
C PRO A 1129 -13.44 36.32 -10.39
N ALA A 1130 -13.73 36.04 -9.11
CA ALA A 1130 -13.87 34.67 -8.62
C ALA A 1130 -15.13 33.99 -9.15
N THR A 1131 -16.19 34.76 -9.39
CA THR A 1131 -17.48 34.24 -9.89
C THR A 1131 -17.78 34.62 -11.34
N GLY A 1132 -17.01 35.53 -11.92
CA GLY A 1132 -17.29 36.14 -13.22
C GLY A 1132 -18.53 37.03 -13.25
N VAL A 1133 -19.10 37.37 -12.09
CA VAL A 1133 -20.38 38.10 -12.00
C VAL A 1133 -20.17 39.60 -12.13
N LEU A 1134 -20.88 40.20 -13.08
CA LEU A 1134 -20.93 41.64 -13.33
C LEU A 1134 -22.29 42.21 -12.91
N VAL A 1135 -22.30 43.28 -12.11
CA VAL A 1135 -23.53 43.92 -11.61
C VAL A 1135 -23.55 45.40 -11.98
N ALA A 1136 -24.59 45.83 -12.69
CA ALA A 1136 -24.80 47.23 -13.02
C ALA A 1136 -25.29 48.03 -11.81
N ARG A 1137 -24.50 49.00 -11.35
CA ARG A 1137 -24.77 49.78 -10.12
C ARG A 1137 -25.52 51.07 -10.40
N ARG A 1138 -25.17 51.78 -11.47
CA ARG A 1138 -25.79 53.07 -11.85
C ARG A 1138 -25.48 53.43 -13.30
N VAL A 1139 -26.23 54.39 -13.84
CA VAL A 1139 -26.09 54.85 -15.22
C VAL A 1139 -24.70 55.47 -15.47
N GLY A 1140 -24.11 55.13 -16.61
CA GLY A 1140 -22.81 55.63 -17.04
C GLY A 1140 -22.07 54.60 -17.89
N THR A 1141 -20.81 54.89 -18.18
CA THR A 1141 -19.91 53.98 -18.90
C THR A 1141 -18.79 53.54 -17.96
N ALA A 1142 -18.47 52.25 -17.99
CA ALA A 1142 -17.35 51.64 -17.30
C ALA A 1142 -16.43 50.95 -18.32
N VAL A 1143 -15.15 50.81 -18.00
CA VAL A 1143 -14.20 50.00 -18.79
C VAL A 1143 -13.63 48.93 -17.87
N LEU A 1144 -13.89 47.66 -18.18
CA LEU A 1144 -13.31 46.51 -17.49
C LEU A 1144 -12.03 46.11 -18.23
N ARG A 1145 -10.94 45.88 -17.49
CA ARG A 1145 -9.63 45.46 -18.00
C ARG A 1145 -9.21 44.18 -17.28
N VAL A 1146 -8.60 43.27 -18.02
CA VAL A 1146 -7.88 42.11 -17.47
C VAL A 1146 -6.46 42.11 -18.03
N THR A 1147 -5.48 41.88 -17.17
CA THR A 1147 -4.07 41.69 -17.56
C THR A 1147 -3.62 40.30 -17.14
N VAL A 1148 -3.01 39.56 -18.05
CA VAL A 1148 -2.41 38.24 -17.77
C VAL A 1148 -0.98 38.27 -18.29
N ASN A 1149 0.00 38.06 -17.41
CA ASN A 1149 1.42 38.05 -17.74
C ASN A 1149 1.83 39.23 -18.64
N GLY A 1150 1.45 40.45 -18.25
CA GLY A 1150 1.75 41.70 -18.98
C GLY A 1150 0.89 42.01 -20.21
N VAL A 1151 0.02 41.10 -20.66
CA VAL A 1151 -0.87 41.31 -21.82
C VAL A 1151 -2.28 41.65 -21.36
N SER A 1152 -2.83 42.77 -21.83
CA SER A 1152 -4.16 43.25 -21.40
C SER A 1152 -5.24 43.18 -22.48
N ALA A 1153 -6.48 42.99 -22.05
CA ALA A 1153 -7.69 43.18 -22.84
C ALA A 1153 -8.67 44.10 -22.11
N GLU A 1154 -9.40 44.94 -22.85
CA GLU A 1154 -10.40 45.87 -22.29
C GLU A 1154 -11.76 45.71 -22.96
N HIS A 1155 -12.83 45.96 -22.20
CA HIS A 1155 -14.19 45.99 -22.70
C HIS A 1155 -14.98 47.15 -22.09
N THR A 1156 -15.70 47.90 -22.93
CA THR A 1156 -16.49 49.06 -22.51
C THR A 1156 -17.95 48.69 -22.28
N ILE A 1157 -18.46 48.94 -21.07
CA ILE A 1157 -19.81 48.58 -20.65
C ILE A 1157 -20.63 49.86 -20.44
N THR A 1158 -21.79 49.97 -21.10
CA THR A 1158 -22.71 51.10 -20.93
C THR A 1158 -23.93 50.70 -20.09
N VAL A 1159 -24.07 51.29 -18.90
CA VAL A 1159 -25.24 51.09 -18.03
C VAL A 1159 -26.30 52.15 -18.31
N ARG A 1160 -27.52 51.72 -18.59
CA ARG A 1160 -28.69 52.55 -18.91
C ARG A 1160 -29.77 52.42 -17.84
N HIS A 1161 -30.72 53.36 -17.81
CA HIS A 1161 -31.95 53.17 -17.03
C HIS A 1161 -32.71 51.95 -17.55
N ARG A 1162 -33.42 51.26 -16.65
CA ARG A 1162 -34.36 50.20 -17.01
C ARG A 1162 -35.49 50.74 -17.88
#